data_AF-A0A542TGT6-F1
#
_entry.id   AF-A0A542TGT6-F1
#
_cell.length_a   1.000
_cell.length_b   1.000
_cell.length_c   1.000
_cell.angle_alpha   90.00
_cell.angle_beta   90.00
_cell.angle_gamma   90.00
#
_symmetry.space_group_name_H-M   'P 1'
#
loop_
_entity.id
_entity.type
_entity.pdbx_description
1 polymer ?
#
loop_
_entity_poly.entity_id
_entity_poly.type
_entity_poly.pdbx_seq_one_letter_code
_entity_poly.pdbx_strand_id
1 'polypeptide(L)'
;MLWPSTSNGSGGPGDAKHEASAPRVSPARQGASAAQALSALPAVDLSMVYALTEHAPMTRANLTVNSAGQASGTLSEPVTGKSTLAWSGDQLYLKGDSAFWAKQNPQFGHDLTSTGHWVAPQKRSGYYMLDSFGVNVGSLTPASLAALVRKVTSDPEAVRQDGATFQGRKAVAYTSQGWTVVLAADSPYPVLAIGGDPGHDGPVKSAVWHSAQRTGQAAEPADYRTNAVPADDSDFSSYLVLEPKPATTKQAAVARTATASAVATAVPPATSAEAVSKTMGPAFTITSNDAYLCTTDPCSYSYTVTNSGDQAGAATLFLSLPRVPDQPHPLGTLQPKRSKTVSGTRPNIAWGTGRTVNHTDYAWVYSTAEYGPDPKVGSRLHARNLRPSDLSFSTPLQPTVAGLLDAMTKDRPTSDTEAGSKATDAIEKANDQGELPDLGEIVDSGRLGNPQDLREILPTTDKVDNQRVLQQIALLLQTDPHAHVTWTTPSTAGGTTPPADYLYTTTEQGQQVQRAVKAETVRSPAELGTQARLGAAQLNGAPLDSGSANGQKVRSGYERVLRLDLEPFVGPLLDLATTQDLEHSLSTGQQFQQLRDSLCEPNSGGPRIDRLVIVNAAGTHQWTSPRQVGASCGSGGTSASPDPSSSSGPDSKPTCLTQTFPPGTVERNGPGWINYAPLGPHNRATAATACLKLPVGGDGTAPSTNNIAGLEEAQKRAAALFPRARGRLVDRCHLIPRMFNGRGVQRNIAPCWRTPVNVGEMTDIANAVNAYLNKGGTALLTVACRYNDSAAEIPYEFIFRATAWDSDGNQHSLPLPHGGTVQNVKSGKNLRP
;
A
#
# COMPACT_ATOMS: atom_id res chain seq x y z
N MET A 1 25.21 8.59 -32.20
CA MET A 1 24.72 8.99 -33.54
C MET A 1 23.73 10.11 -33.33
N LEU A 2 24.12 11.33 -33.68
CA LEU A 2 23.27 12.54 -33.63
C LEU A 2 22.36 12.54 -34.86
N TRP A 3 21.06 12.74 -34.68
CA TRP A 3 20.10 12.84 -35.78
C TRP A 3 20.07 14.29 -36.31
N PRO A 4 20.09 14.51 -37.64
CA PRO A 4 20.06 15.85 -38.21
C PRO A 4 18.62 16.38 -38.31
N SER A 5 18.45 17.64 -37.93
CA SER A 5 17.30 18.47 -38.25
C SER A 5 17.35 18.89 -39.72
N THR A 6 16.24 18.71 -40.45
CA THR A 6 16.06 19.32 -41.77
C THR A 6 15.00 20.40 -41.72
N SER A 7 15.36 21.52 -42.32
CA SER A 7 14.75 22.83 -42.34
C SER A 7 13.57 22.99 -43.30
N ASN A 8 12.78 24.02 -42.99
CA ASN A 8 11.69 24.63 -43.75
C ASN A 8 11.93 24.82 -45.26
N GLY A 9 10.86 24.64 -46.03
CA GLY A 9 10.67 25.18 -47.38
C GLY A 9 9.23 25.67 -47.54
N SER A 10 9.08 26.90 -48.02
CA SER A 10 7.90 27.76 -48.00
C SER A 10 6.97 27.64 -49.22
N GLY A 11 5.66 27.75 -48.98
CA GLY A 11 4.77 28.67 -49.71
C GLY A 11 4.00 28.19 -50.96
N GLY A 12 2.68 28.11 -50.84
CA GLY A 12 1.72 28.12 -51.95
C GLY A 12 0.26 27.98 -51.46
N PRO A 13 -0.64 28.96 -51.69
CA PRO A 13 -2.01 28.93 -51.17
C PRO A 13 -3.01 28.37 -52.18
N GLY A 14 -4.02 27.63 -51.71
CA GLY A 14 -5.22 27.31 -52.47
C GLY A 14 -5.47 25.82 -52.67
N ASP A 15 -6.21 25.21 -51.75
CA ASP A 15 -7.53 24.62 -52.06
C ASP A 15 -7.98 23.73 -50.89
N ALA A 16 -9.07 24.16 -50.25
CA ALA A 16 -9.80 23.39 -49.26
C ALA A 16 -10.44 22.17 -49.94
N LYS A 17 -9.76 21.02 -49.88
CA LYS A 17 -10.34 19.70 -50.11
C LYS A 17 -9.99 18.82 -48.92
N HIS A 18 -11.04 18.41 -48.21
CA HIS A 18 -11.09 17.31 -47.24
C HIS A 18 -9.73 16.69 -46.90
N GLU A 19 -9.16 17.08 -45.76
CA GLU A 19 -8.15 16.26 -45.08
C GLU A 19 -8.80 14.90 -44.78
N ALA A 20 -8.60 13.98 -45.72
CA ALA A 20 -8.77 12.56 -45.49
C ALA A 20 -7.88 12.22 -44.28
N SER A 21 -8.49 11.90 -43.15
CA SER A 21 -7.79 11.40 -41.99
C SER A 21 -6.86 10.28 -42.45
N ALA A 22 -5.54 10.48 -42.27
CA ALA A 22 -4.53 9.48 -42.59
C ALA A 22 -4.98 8.11 -42.04
N PRO A 23 -4.82 7.01 -42.78
CA PRO A 23 -5.30 5.71 -42.36
C PRO A 23 -4.72 5.37 -40.98
N ARG A 24 -5.59 5.29 -39.96
CA ARG A 24 -5.19 4.92 -38.60
C ARG A 24 -4.49 3.58 -38.66
N VAL A 25 -3.19 3.56 -38.38
CA VAL A 25 -2.38 2.33 -38.32
C VAL A 25 -2.98 1.42 -37.24
N SER A 26 -3.34 0.19 -37.59
CA SER A 26 -3.95 -0.77 -36.66
C SER A 26 -3.08 -1.00 -35.42
N PRO A 27 -3.66 -1.19 -34.21
CA PRO A 27 -2.93 -1.52 -32.97
C PRO A 27 -1.85 -2.60 -33.16
N ALA A 28 -2.21 -3.71 -33.80
CA ALA A 28 -1.29 -4.83 -34.05
C ALA A 28 -0.04 -4.42 -34.85
N ARG A 29 -0.17 -3.47 -35.79
CA ARG A 29 0.95 -2.99 -36.61
C ARG A 29 1.84 -2.02 -35.83
N GLN A 30 1.26 -1.17 -34.99
CA GLN A 30 2.02 -0.29 -34.09
C GLN A 30 2.83 -1.13 -33.09
N GLY A 31 2.18 -2.09 -32.44
CA GLY A 31 2.83 -3.00 -31.50
C GLY A 31 3.85 -3.93 -32.13
N ALA A 32 3.64 -4.42 -33.35
CA ALA A 32 4.64 -5.20 -34.09
C ALA A 32 5.92 -4.39 -34.36
N SER A 33 5.79 -3.13 -34.77
CA SER A 33 6.92 -2.20 -34.97
C SER A 33 7.68 -1.95 -33.67
N ALA A 34 6.96 -1.61 -32.59
CA ALA A 34 7.53 -1.38 -31.27
C ALA A 34 8.29 -2.61 -30.75
N ALA A 35 7.68 -3.79 -30.86
CA ALA A 35 8.27 -5.05 -30.45
C ALA A 35 9.49 -5.43 -31.29
N GLN A 36 9.48 -5.16 -32.60
CA GLN A 36 10.66 -5.39 -33.45
C GLN A 36 11.84 -4.53 -32.97
N ALA A 37 11.61 -3.23 -32.75
CA ALA A 37 12.64 -2.32 -32.26
C ALA A 37 13.18 -2.76 -30.89
N LEU A 38 12.29 -3.14 -29.96
CA LEU A 38 12.66 -3.63 -28.63
C LEU A 38 13.46 -4.94 -28.69
N SER A 39 13.03 -5.92 -29.49
CA SER A 39 13.70 -7.22 -29.63
C SER A 39 15.11 -7.13 -30.24
N ALA A 40 15.40 -6.07 -30.98
CA ALA A 40 16.70 -5.87 -31.62
C ALA A 40 17.75 -5.29 -30.66
N LEU A 41 17.37 -4.89 -29.45
CA LEU A 41 18.28 -4.27 -28.49
C LEU A 41 19.20 -5.32 -27.84
N PRO A 42 20.50 -5.01 -27.66
CA PRO A 42 21.41 -5.89 -26.95
C PRO A 42 21.11 -5.97 -25.44
N ALA A 43 20.48 -4.93 -24.90
CA ALA A 43 20.02 -4.80 -23.52
C ALA A 43 18.94 -3.70 -23.40
N VAL A 44 18.23 -3.71 -22.27
CA VAL A 44 17.28 -2.67 -21.87
C VAL A 44 17.66 -2.14 -20.49
N ASP A 45 17.60 -0.82 -20.32
CA ASP A 45 17.59 -0.18 -19.02
C ASP A 45 16.12 -0.07 -18.56
N LEU A 46 15.83 -0.52 -17.35
CA LEU A 46 14.49 -0.59 -16.78
C LEU A 46 14.47 0.22 -15.50
N SER A 47 13.64 1.26 -15.46
CA SER A 47 13.16 1.83 -14.20
C SER A 47 11.84 1.13 -13.86
N MET A 48 11.73 0.55 -12.67
CA MET A 48 10.54 -0.22 -12.30
C MET A 48 10.11 0.02 -10.85
N VAL A 49 8.82 -0.16 -10.63
CA VAL A 49 8.21 -0.22 -9.30
C VAL A 49 7.47 -1.53 -9.20
N TYR A 50 7.71 -2.25 -8.11
CA TYR A 50 7.05 -3.48 -7.80
C TYR A 50 6.33 -3.33 -6.46
N ALA A 51 5.04 -3.57 -6.46
CA ALA A 51 4.23 -3.69 -5.26
C ALA A 51 3.76 -5.14 -5.15
N LEU A 52 4.13 -5.78 -4.04
CA LEU A 52 3.38 -6.97 -3.63
C LEU A 52 2.05 -6.54 -3.01
N THR A 53 1.23 -7.53 -2.75
CA THR A 53 0.10 -7.57 -1.80
C THR A 53 0.03 -6.39 -0.83
N GLU A 54 -1.18 -6.00 -0.45
CA GLU A 54 -1.54 -4.75 0.23
C GLU A 54 -0.56 -4.24 1.33
N HIS A 55 0.17 -5.07 2.06
CA HIS A 55 0.97 -4.67 3.23
C HIS A 55 2.49 -4.54 2.99
N ALA A 56 2.98 -4.78 1.77
CA ALA A 56 4.41 -4.76 1.49
C ALA A 56 4.90 -3.34 1.10
N PRO A 57 6.13 -2.96 1.48
CA PRO A 57 6.75 -1.76 0.93
C PRO A 57 6.92 -1.91 -0.59
N MET A 58 6.77 -0.81 -1.31
CA MET A 58 7.02 -0.78 -2.75
C MET A 58 8.53 -0.80 -3.01
N THR A 59 9.03 -1.83 -3.69
CA THR A 59 10.42 -1.87 -4.12
C THR A 59 10.57 -1.16 -5.46
N ARG A 60 11.45 -0.16 -5.50
CA ARG A 60 11.87 0.49 -6.75
C ARG A 60 13.17 -0.14 -7.23
N ALA A 61 13.30 -0.34 -8.54
CA ALA A 61 14.54 -0.84 -9.12
C ALA A 61 14.95 -0.07 -10.38
N ASN A 62 16.26 0.09 -10.54
CA ASN A 62 16.87 0.58 -11.78
C ASN A 62 17.87 -0.46 -12.27
N LEU A 63 17.55 -1.15 -13.35
CA LEU A 63 18.24 -2.35 -13.80
C LEU A 63 18.67 -2.23 -15.26
N THR A 64 19.85 -2.73 -15.61
CA THR A 64 20.19 -3.06 -16.99
C THR A 64 20.04 -4.57 -17.16
N VAL A 65 19.17 -5.01 -18.08
CA VAL A 65 18.93 -6.42 -18.41
C VAL A 65 19.40 -6.69 -19.82
N ASN A 66 20.32 -7.62 -19.99
CA ASN A 66 20.83 -7.98 -21.31
C ASN A 66 19.96 -9.05 -22.00
N SER A 67 20.22 -9.27 -23.30
CA SER A 67 19.53 -10.28 -24.12
C SER A 67 19.63 -11.72 -23.60
N ALA A 68 20.61 -12.03 -22.73
CA ALA A 68 20.77 -13.35 -22.12
C ALA A 68 20.05 -13.48 -20.76
N GLY A 69 19.30 -12.45 -20.31
CA GLY A 69 18.64 -12.46 -19.00
C GLY A 69 19.58 -12.22 -17.83
N GLN A 70 20.82 -11.78 -18.07
CA GLN A 70 21.68 -11.30 -16.99
C GLN A 70 21.34 -9.85 -16.70
N ALA A 71 21.28 -9.50 -15.42
CA ALA A 71 20.97 -8.15 -15.00
C ALA A 71 21.90 -7.65 -13.91
N SER A 72 22.04 -6.34 -13.85
CA SER A 72 22.65 -5.64 -12.72
C SER A 72 21.96 -4.30 -12.51
N GLY A 73 21.94 -3.81 -11.28
CA GLY A 73 21.36 -2.51 -11.00
C GLY A 73 21.25 -2.23 -9.51
N THR A 74 20.26 -1.42 -9.15
CA THR A 74 19.96 -1.09 -7.77
C THR A 74 18.51 -1.38 -7.43
N LEU A 75 18.29 -1.81 -6.19
CA LEU A 75 17.01 -1.81 -5.51
C LEU A 75 17.02 -0.70 -4.46
N SER A 76 15.88 -0.03 -4.30
CA SER A 76 15.67 0.95 -3.24
C SER A 76 14.25 0.83 -2.71
N GLU A 77 14.12 0.84 -1.40
CA GLU A 77 12.84 0.96 -0.71
C GLU A 77 12.49 2.46 -0.49
N PRO A 78 11.23 2.82 -0.19
CA PRO A 78 10.73 4.20 -0.34
C PRO A 78 11.42 5.29 0.49
N VAL A 79 12.02 4.94 1.63
CA VAL A 79 12.61 5.91 2.58
C VAL A 79 14.08 5.57 2.88
N THR A 80 14.35 4.29 3.05
CA THR A 80 15.51 3.81 3.80
C THR A 80 15.84 2.43 3.26
N GLY A 81 17.12 2.19 3.01
CA GLY A 81 17.62 0.93 2.46
C GLY A 81 17.88 0.94 0.95
N LYS A 82 19.13 0.69 0.57
CA LYS A 82 19.54 0.46 -0.82
C LYS A 82 20.29 -0.85 -0.95
N SER A 83 20.14 -1.49 -2.10
CA SER A 83 20.89 -2.68 -2.45
C SER A 83 21.38 -2.63 -3.88
N THR A 84 22.57 -3.15 -4.12
CA THR A 84 23.01 -3.47 -5.48
C THR A 84 22.47 -4.86 -5.82
N LEU A 85 21.91 -4.99 -7.02
CA LEU A 85 21.37 -6.23 -7.54
C LEU A 85 22.24 -6.77 -8.66
N ALA A 86 22.38 -8.08 -8.70
CA ALA A 86 22.80 -8.82 -9.89
C ALA A 86 21.92 -10.07 -10.08
N TRP A 87 21.64 -10.42 -11.33
CA TRP A 87 20.85 -11.59 -11.70
C TRP A 87 21.60 -12.44 -12.73
N SER A 88 21.69 -13.75 -12.51
CA SER A 88 22.30 -14.71 -13.45
C SER A 88 21.55 -16.03 -13.45
N GLY A 89 21.15 -16.52 -14.62
CA GLY A 89 20.33 -17.75 -14.73
C GLY A 89 19.01 -17.54 -13.98
N ASP A 90 18.83 -18.29 -12.91
CA ASP A 90 17.67 -18.19 -11.99
C ASP A 90 18.05 -17.70 -10.59
N GLN A 91 19.27 -17.18 -10.40
CA GLN A 91 19.77 -16.76 -9.10
C GLN A 91 19.86 -15.23 -9.01
N LEU A 92 19.28 -14.70 -7.94
CA LEU A 92 19.43 -13.33 -7.49
C LEU A 92 20.64 -13.20 -6.54
N TYR A 93 21.38 -12.11 -6.70
CA TYR A 93 22.48 -11.71 -5.82
C TYR A 93 22.25 -10.29 -5.36
N LEU A 94 22.44 -10.04 -4.06
CA LEU A 94 22.21 -8.74 -3.46
C LEU A 94 23.40 -8.29 -2.63
N LYS A 95 23.61 -6.98 -2.60
CA LYS A 95 24.56 -6.31 -1.73
C LYS A 95 23.88 -5.08 -1.15
N GLY A 96 23.18 -5.29 -0.03
CA GLY A 96 22.40 -4.27 0.68
C GLY A 96 23.19 -3.53 1.77
N ASP A 97 22.76 -2.32 2.08
CA ASP A 97 23.17 -1.59 3.28
C ASP A 97 22.40 -2.07 4.54
N SER A 98 22.74 -1.52 5.71
CA SER A 98 22.13 -1.92 6.98
C SER A 98 20.63 -1.69 7.03
N ALA A 99 20.15 -0.56 6.49
CA ALA A 99 18.73 -0.26 6.44
C ALA A 99 17.98 -1.21 5.51
N PHE A 100 18.56 -1.56 4.35
CA PHE A 100 17.95 -2.50 3.41
C PHE A 100 17.73 -3.87 4.06
N TRP A 101 18.78 -4.45 4.65
CA TRP A 101 18.67 -5.76 5.28
C TRP A 101 17.83 -5.73 6.55
N ALA A 102 17.83 -4.61 7.29
CA ALA A 102 16.95 -4.43 8.42
C ALA A 102 15.45 -4.43 8.06
N LYS A 103 15.09 -3.96 6.87
CA LYS A 103 13.71 -4.07 6.36
C LYS A 103 13.34 -5.49 5.93
N GLN A 104 14.28 -6.22 5.33
CA GLN A 104 14.03 -7.58 4.85
C GLN A 104 13.94 -8.59 6.00
N ASN A 105 14.91 -8.55 6.91
CA ASN A 105 14.84 -9.24 8.19
C ASN A 105 15.94 -8.71 9.14
N PRO A 106 15.56 -7.93 10.15
CA PRO A 106 16.51 -7.22 11.02
C PRO A 106 17.39 -8.13 11.85
N GLN A 107 16.95 -9.36 12.13
CA GLN A 107 17.75 -10.34 12.87
C GLN A 107 19.00 -10.74 12.09
N PHE A 108 18.98 -10.68 10.76
CA PHE A 108 20.10 -11.06 9.89
C PHE A 108 20.89 -9.86 9.38
N GLY A 109 20.49 -8.64 9.74
CA GLY A 109 21.10 -7.40 9.26
C GLY A 109 22.63 -7.43 9.40
N HIS A 110 23.14 -7.86 10.56
CA HIS A 110 24.59 -7.91 10.79
C HIS A 110 25.34 -8.88 9.86
N ASP A 111 24.86 -10.11 9.74
CA ASP A 111 25.43 -11.15 8.86
C ASP A 111 25.45 -10.68 7.40
N LEU A 112 24.41 -9.98 6.99
CA LEU A 112 24.19 -9.55 5.61
C LEU A 112 24.87 -8.22 5.25
N THR A 113 25.34 -7.45 6.25
CA THR A 113 25.88 -6.08 6.07
C THR A 113 27.35 -5.94 6.44
N SER A 114 27.83 -6.70 7.43
CA SER A 114 29.13 -6.48 8.09
C SER A 114 30.35 -6.64 7.19
N THR A 115 30.17 -7.13 5.96
CA THR A 115 31.26 -7.42 5.04
C THR A 115 31.20 -6.67 3.70
N GLY A 116 30.08 -6.02 3.38
CA GLY A 116 29.86 -5.44 2.05
C GLY A 116 30.05 -6.44 0.92
N HIS A 117 29.85 -7.75 1.17
CA HIS A 117 29.96 -8.79 0.16
C HIS A 117 28.64 -9.00 -0.56
N TRP A 118 28.68 -9.75 -1.66
CA TRP A 118 27.48 -10.22 -2.32
C TRP A 118 26.87 -11.36 -1.51
N VAL A 119 25.55 -11.37 -1.42
CA VAL A 119 24.77 -12.44 -0.81
C VAL A 119 23.99 -13.13 -1.92
N ALA A 120 24.01 -14.46 -1.92
CA ALA A 120 23.11 -15.29 -2.73
C ALA A 120 21.99 -15.81 -1.83
N PRO A 121 20.81 -15.16 -1.79
CA PRO A 121 19.72 -15.61 -0.93
C PRO A 121 19.29 -17.02 -1.35
N GLN A 122 19.13 -17.91 -0.37
CA GLN A 122 18.56 -19.25 -0.56
C GLN A 122 17.21 -19.36 0.18
N LYS A 123 16.24 -20.09 -0.38
CA LYS A 123 15.01 -20.46 0.35
C LYS A 123 15.38 -21.32 1.56
N ARG A 124 15.30 -20.77 2.76
CA ARG A 124 15.36 -21.57 3.99
C ARG A 124 13.97 -22.19 4.17
N SER A 125 13.91 -23.41 4.68
CA SER A 125 12.65 -24.01 5.13
C SER A 125 12.02 -23.10 6.20
N GLY A 126 11.07 -22.26 5.78
CA GLY A 126 10.33 -21.32 6.63
C GLY A 126 10.76 -19.84 6.58
N TYR A 127 11.78 -19.45 5.80
CA TYR A 127 12.20 -18.03 5.73
C TYR A 127 12.23 -17.49 4.31
N TYR A 128 11.55 -16.37 4.12
CA TYR A 128 11.54 -15.59 2.90
C TYR A 128 12.57 -14.46 3.03
N MET A 129 13.73 -14.57 2.35
CA MET A 129 14.77 -13.54 2.48
C MET A 129 14.52 -12.31 1.59
N LEU A 130 13.52 -12.35 0.71
CA LEU A 130 13.10 -11.23 -0.13
C LEU A 130 11.59 -11.29 -0.35
N ASP A 131 10.85 -11.00 0.72
CA ASP A 131 9.39 -10.84 0.59
C ASP A 131 9.05 -9.62 -0.26
N SER A 132 9.91 -8.58 -0.32
CA SER A 132 9.63 -7.34 -1.07
C SER A 132 9.92 -7.40 -2.57
N PHE A 133 10.62 -8.42 -3.09
CA PHE A 133 11.00 -8.48 -4.52
C PHE A 133 10.70 -9.84 -5.17
N GLY A 134 9.55 -9.92 -5.83
CA GLY A 134 8.94 -11.14 -6.37
C GLY A 134 8.95 -11.27 -7.90
N VAL A 135 9.83 -10.56 -8.60
CA VAL A 135 9.92 -10.59 -10.08
C VAL A 135 11.17 -11.35 -10.54
N ASN A 136 11.01 -12.25 -11.52
CA ASN A 136 12.16 -12.90 -12.16
C ASN A 136 12.79 -11.90 -13.14
N VAL A 137 13.86 -11.22 -12.72
CA VAL A 137 14.54 -10.21 -13.55
C VAL A 137 15.11 -10.82 -14.83
N GLY A 138 15.52 -12.09 -14.80
CA GLY A 138 15.97 -12.81 -15.99
C GLY A 138 14.89 -12.97 -17.05
N SER A 139 13.61 -12.85 -16.68
CA SER A 139 12.49 -12.83 -17.63
C SER A 139 12.26 -11.47 -18.30
N LEU A 140 12.89 -10.38 -17.83
CA LEU A 140 12.70 -9.02 -18.34
C LEU A 140 13.62 -8.67 -19.52
N THR A 141 13.94 -9.67 -20.36
CA THR A 141 14.80 -9.47 -21.53
C THR A 141 14.12 -8.62 -22.61
N PRO A 142 14.90 -7.97 -23.51
CA PRO A 142 14.33 -7.27 -24.67
C PRO A 142 13.37 -8.16 -25.49
N ALA A 143 13.68 -9.45 -25.64
CA ALA A 143 12.84 -10.40 -26.36
C ALA A 143 11.51 -10.71 -25.64
N SER A 144 11.56 -10.93 -24.31
CA SER A 144 10.37 -11.18 -23.50
C SER A 144 9.44 -9.98 -23.46
N LEU A 145 9.98 -8.77 -23.27
CA LEU A 145 9.20 -7.54 -23.30
C LEU A 145 8.59 -7.29 -24.69
N ALA A 146 9.33 -7.57 -25.77
CA ALA A 146 8.79 -7.52 -27.12
C ALA A 146 7.64 -8.51 -27.35
N ALA A 147 7.74 -9.73 -26.81
CA ALA A 147 6.67 -10.71 -26.87
C ALA A 147 5.42 -10.23 -26.11
N LEU A 148 5.60 -9.60 -24.94
CA LEU A 148 4.52 -9.00 -24.16
C LEU A 148 3.83 -7.88 -24.95
N VAL A 149 4.61 -6.96 -25.54
CA VAL A 149 4.09 -5.86 -26.37
C VAL A 149 3.24 -6.41 -27.51
N ARG A 150 3.71 -7.44 -28.23
CA ARG A 150 2.92 -8.08 -29.30
C ARG A 150 1.62 -8.69 -28.76
N LYS A 151 1.69 -9.41 -27.65
CA LYS A 151 0.53 -10.06 -27.01
C LYS A 151 -0.56 -9.05 -26.65
N VAL A 152 -0.17 -7.92 -26.05
CA VAL A 152 -1.13 -6.90 -25.59
C VAL A 152 -1.72 -6.10 -26.76
N THR A 153 -0.96 -5.89 -27.83
CA THR A 153 -1.36 -5.04 -28.96
C THR A 153 -2.00 -5.79 -30.12
N SER A 154 -1.89 -7.13 -30.18
CA SER A 154 -2.49 -7.93 -31.27
C SER A 154 -4.01 -7.91 -31.23
N ASP A 155 -4.59 -7.97 -30.03
CA ASP A 155 -6.03 -7.93 -29.79
C ASP A 155 -6.32 -7.29 -28.42
N PRO A 156 -6.23 -5.94 -28.33
CA PRO A 156 -6.41 -5.24 -27.06
C PRO A 156 -7.88 -5.25 -26.62
N GLU A 157 -8.12 -5.59 -25.35
CA GLU A 157 -9.44 -5.49 -24.70
C GLU A 157 -9.88 -4.03 -24.53
N ALA A 158 -8.91 -3.13 -24.32
CA ALA A 158 -9.14 -1.69 -24.24
C ALA A 158 -8.00 -0.90 -24.90
N VAL A 159 -8.38 0.22 -25.53
CA VAL A 159 -7.44 1.17 -26.15
C VAL A 159 -7.77 2.58 -25.68
N ARG A 160 -6.79 3.29 -25.11
CA ARG A 160 -6.95 4.68 -24.65
C ARG A 160 -6.04 5.61 -25.46
N GLN A 161 -6.65 6.47 -26.27
CA GLN A 161 -5.96 7.41 -27.18
C GLN A 161 -6.22 8.89 -26.83
N ASP A 162 -7.38 9.21 -26.26
CA ASP A 162 -7.80 10.61 -26.11
C ASP A 162 -7.05 11.33 -25.00
N GLY A 163 -6.30 12.37 -25.36
CA GLY A 163 -5.59 13.26 -24.43
C GLY A 163 -4.45 12.62 -23.64
N ALA A 164 -4.08 11.37 -23.92
CA ALA A 164 -3.02 10.68 -23.19
C ALA A 164 -1.66 11.25 -23.59
N THR A 165 -1.07 12.06 -22.71
CA THR A 165 0.35 12.39 -22.76
C THR A 165 1.11 11.54 -21.74
N PHE A 166 2.32 11.15 -22.11
CA PHE A 166 3.25 10.46 -21.24
C PHE A 166 4.62 11.12 -21.40
N GLN A 167 5.13 11.73 -20.34
CA GLN A 167 6.35 12.52 -20.35
C GLN A 167 6.33 13.60 -21.46
N GLY A 168 5.19 14.29 -21.60
CA GLY A 168 4.99 15.33 -22.62
C GLY A 168 4.84 14.84 -24.07
N ARG A 169 4.81 13.52 -24.32
CA ARG A 169 4.60 12.95 -25.65
C ARG A 169 3.20 12.36 -25.77
N LYS A 170 2.57 12.50 -26.94
CA LYS A 170 1.31 11.78 -27.23
C LYS A 170 1.55 10.28 -27.13
N ALA A 171 0.69 9.59 -26.40
CA ALA A 171 0.81 8.18 -26.11
C ALA A 171 -0.52 7.46 -26.32
N VAL A 172 -0.45 6.15 -26.57
CA VAL A 172 -1.60 5.25 -26.67
C VAL A 172 -1.37 4.10 -25.71
N ALA A 173 -2.34 3.84 -24.83
CA ALA A 173 -2.30 2.66 -23.97
C ALA A 173 -3.20 1.56 -24.51
N TYR A 174 -2.67 0.35 -24.48
CA TYR A 174 -3.33 -0.90 -24.86
C TYR A 174 -3.39 -1.78 -23.64
N THR A 175 -4.57 -2.33 -23.33
CA THR A 175 -4.75 -3.24 -22.19
C THR A 175 -5.30 -4.57 -22.67
N SER A 176 -4.75 -5.68 -22.17
CA SER A 176 -5.21 -7.05 -22.45
C SER A 176 -4.69 -7.99 -21.36
N GLN A 177 -5.54 -8.89 -20.86
CA GLN A 177 -5.17 -9.92 -19.87
C GLN A 177 -4.41 -9.37 -18.64
N GLY A 178 -4.88 -8.25 -18.07
CA GLY A 178 -4.26 -7.63 -16.89
C GLY A 178 -2.96 -6.85 -17.16
N TRP A 179 -2.47 -6.84 -18.40
CA TRP A 179 -1.30 -6.05 -18.82
C TRP A 179 -1.71 -4.80 -19.57
N THR A 180 -1.01 -3.70 -19.31
CA THR A 180 -1.10 -2.43 -20.01
C THR A 180 0.23 -2.08 -20.65
N VAL A 181 0.23 -1.80 -21.94
CA VAL A 181 1.40 -1.33 -22.71
C VAL A 181 1.11 0.07 -23.23
N VAL A 182 2.00 1.01 -22.91
CA VAL A 182 1.92 2.40 -23.38
C VAL A 182 2.95 2.60 -24.48
N LEU A 183 2.49 2.95 -25.68
CA LEU A 183 3.33 3.28 -26.84
C LEU A 183 3.26 4.78 -27.14
N ALA A 184 4.33 5.35 -27.69
CA ALA A 184 4.22 6.68 -28.29
C ALA A 184 3.28 6.63 -29.52
N ALA A 185 2.52 7.71 -29.74
CA ALA A 185 1.59 7.79 -30.86
C ALA A 185 2.27 7.91 -32.23
N ASP A 186 3.52 8.37 -32.24
CA ASP A 186 4.30 8.59 -33.47
C ASP A 186 5.27 7.43 -33.73
N SER A 187 5.40 7.06 -35.02
CA SER A 187 6.38 6.08 -35.49
C SER A 187 7.80 6.48 -35.07
N PRO A 188 8.64 5.56 -34.55
CA PRO A 188 8.54 4.10 -34.60
C PRO A 188 7.72 3.45 -33.47
N TYR A 189 6.85 4.20 -32.79
CA TYR A 189 6.01 3.75 -31.68
C TYR A 189 6.80 3.16 -30.50
N PRO A 190 7.87 3.82 -30.02
CA PRO A 190 8.65 3.30 -28.91
C PRO A 190 7.76 2.98 -27.70
N VAL A 191 8.09 1.88 -27.00
CA VAL A 191 7.45 1.53 -25.74
C VAL A 191 7.85 2.55 -24.69
N LEU A 192 6.86 3.18 -24.07
CA LEU A 192 7.04 4.20 -23.04
C LEU A 192 6.90 3.60 -21.64
N ALA A 193 5.92 2.70 -21.46
CA ALA A 193 5.71 2.02 -20.19
C ALA A 193 4.99 0.69 -20.38
N ILE A 194 5.14 -0.20 -19.40
CA ILE A 194 4.45 -1.48 -19.29
C ILE A 194 3.99 -1.61 -17.84
N GLY A 195 2.76 -2.08 -17.59
CA GLY A 195 2.24 -2.35 -16.25
C GLY A 195 1.42 -3.62 -16.22
N GLY A 196 1.49 -4.43 -15.16
CA GLY A 196 0.65 -5.62 -15.01
C GLY A 196 1.13 -6.57 -13.93
N ASP A 197 0.41 -7.69 -13.76
CA ASP A 197 0.73 -8.72 -12.77
C ASP A 197 1.67 -9.79 -13.36
N PRO A 198 2.92 -9.92 -12.89
CA PRO A 198 3.86 -10.98 -13.31
C PRO A 198 3.44 -12.39 -12.87
N GLY A 199 2.39 -12.54 -12.05
CA GLY A 199 1.79 -13.82 -11.67
C GLY A 199 0.95 -14.48 -12.77
N HIS A 200 0.58 -13.76 -13.83
CA HIS A 200 -0.15 -14.34 -14.96
C HIS A 200 0.78 -15.11 -15.93
N ASP A 201 0.24 -16.15 -16.58
CA ASP A 201 0.95 -16.89 -17.62
C ASP A 201 1.38 -15.95 -18.77
N GLY A 202 2.69 -15.75 -18.88
CA GLY A 202 3.26 -14.76 -19.79
C GLY A 202 4.78 -14.81 -19.94
N PRO A 203 5.32 -13.96 -20.84
CA PRO A 203 6.76 -13.87 -21.08
C PRO A 203 7.53 -13.18 -19.93
N VAL A 204 6.84 -12.35 -19.15
CA VAL A 204 7.33 -11.81 -17.87
C VAL A 204 6.86 -12.73 -16.77
N LYS A 205 7.77 -13.18 -15.92
CA LYS A 205 7.51 -14.19 -14.88
C LYS A 205 7.71 -13.60 -13.50
N SER A 206 6.86 -13.99 -12.56
CA SER A 206 7.17 -13.89 -11.13
C SER A 206 8.45 -14.67 -10.82
N ALA A 207 9.21 -14.20 -9.85
CA ALA A 207 10.23 -15.01 -9.19
C ALA A 207 9.52 -16.05 -8.31
N VAL A 208 8.81 -17.00 -8.92
CA VAL A 208 8.38 -18.20 -8.23
C VAL A 208 9.65 -18.96 -7.90
N TRP A 209 10.20 -18.73 -6.71
CA TRP A 209 11.39 -19.43 -6.25
C TRP A 209 11.05 -20.91 -6.08
N HIS A 210 11.43 -21.72 -7.07
CA HIS A 210 11.15 -23.14 -7.13
C HIS A 210 11.59 -23.85 -5.85
N SER A 211 10.69 -24.63 -5.23
CA SER A 211 11.13 -25.79 -4.48
C SER A 211 11.59 -26.83 -5.50
N ALA A 212 12.86 -27.23 -5.46
CA ALA A 212 13.20 -28.57 -5.89
C ALA A 212 12.27 -29.55 -5.17
N GLN A 213 11.65 -30.46 -5.92
CA GLN A 213 10.71 -31.47 -5.44
C GLN A 213 11.17 -32.06 -4.10
N ARG A 214 10.45 -31.78 -3.00
CA ARG A 214 10.63 -32.51 -1.74
C ARG A 214 9.69 -33.70 -1.73
N THR A 215 10.13 -34.79 -2.35
CA THR A 215 9.64 -36.13 -2.02
C THR A 215 10.30 -36.54 -0.71
N GLY A 216 9.59 -36.38 0.42
CA GLY A 216 10.06 -36.90 1.70
C GLY A 216 9.41 -36.22 2.90
N GLN A 217 8.57 -36.97 3.61
CA GLN A 217 8.13 -36.65 4.96
C GLN A 217 9.35 -36.59 5.89
N ALA A 218 9.60 -35.45 6.52
CA ALA A 218 10.46 -35.36 7.69
C ALA A 218 9.86 -34.33 8.65
N ALA A 219 9.76 -34.74 9.91
CA ALA A 219 8.99 -34.13 10.99
C ALA A 219 9.34 -32.65 11.24
N GLU A 220 8.30 -31.85 11.43
CA GLU A 220 8.39 -30.50 12.01
C GLU A 220 8.84 -30.60 13.49
N PRO A 221 9.79 -29.78 13.94
CA PRO A 221 9.83 -29.37 15.33
C PRO A 221 8.61 -28.45 15.57
N ALA A 222 7.78 -28.83 16.52
CA ALA A 222 6.77 -27.94 17.10
C ALA A 222 7.46 -26.69 17.66
N ASP A 223 6.79 -25.54 17.55
CA ASP A 223 7.19 -24.21 18.03
C ASP A 223 8.11 -23.38 17.11
N TYR A 224 7.64 -22.97 15.91
CA TYR A 224 7.77 -21.58 15.43
C TYR A 224 7.13 -21.30 14.05
N ARG A 225 6.49 -20.13 13.95
CA ARG A 225 6.15 -19.31 12.76
C ARG A 225 5.78 -20.08 11.47
N THR A 226 4.60 -20.69 11.46
CA THR A 226 3.84 -20.91 10.22
C THR A 226 2.84 -19.77 10.03
N ASN A 227 3.29 -18.65 9.49
CA ASN A 227 2.51 -18.01 8.42
C ASN A 227 2.88 -18.74 7.11
N ALA A 228 2.66 -20.06 7.11
CA ALA A 228 2.38 -20.75 5.88
C ALA A 228 1.00 -20.22 5.49
N VAL A 229 0.98 -19.12 4.74
CA VAL A 229 -0.22 -18.73 4.00
C VAL A 229 -0.54 -19.96 3.15
N PRO A 230 -1.67 -20.65 3.39
CA PRO A 230 -2.09 -21.72 2.51
C PRO A 230 -2.13 -21.12 1.10
N ALA A 231 -1.62 -21.85 0.11
CA ALA A 231 -1.67 -21.45 -1.30
C ALA A 231 -3.10 -21.28 -1.87
N ASP A 232 -4.12 -21.26 -1.00
CA ASP A 232 -5.54 -21.19 -1.28
C ASP A 232 -6.16 -19.79 -1.00
N ASP A 233 -5.42 -18.83 -0.44
CA ASP A 233 -5.88 -17.42 -0.35
C ASP A 233 -5.45 -16.64 -1.61
N SER A 234 -6.34 -16.62 -2.59
CA SER A 234 -6.13 -16.07 -3.93
C SER A 234 -6.36 -14.54 -4.06
N ASP A 235 -6.16 -13.74 -3.02
CA ASP A 235 -6.42 -12.29 -3.03
C ASP A 235 -5.15 -11.42 -3.13
N PHE A 236 -4.06 -12.00 -3.65
CA PHE A 236 -2.74 -11.37 -3.70
C PHE A 236 -2.28 -11.07 -5.13
N SER A 237 -2.93 -10.14 -5.84
CA SER A 237 -2.39 -9.69 -7.13
C SER A 237 -1.15 -8.83 -6.87
N SER A 238 -0.01 -9.19 -7.45
CA SER A 238 1.19 -8.34 -7.45
C SER A 238 1.12 -7.38 -8.63
N TYR A 239 1.79 -6.23 -8.56
CA TYR A 239 1.80 -5.32 -9.69
C TYR A 239 3.19 -4.77 -9.97
N LEU A 240 3.55 -4.84 -11.24
CA LEU A 240 4.85 -4.40 -11.76
C LEU A 240 4.62 -3.30 -12.79
N VAL A 241 5.27 -2.16 -12.58
CA VAL A 241 5.34 -1.07 -13.56
C VAL A 241 6.78 -0.94 -14.05
N LEU A 242 6.97 -0.84 -15.37
CA LEU A 242 8.25 -0.76 -16.08
C LEU A 242 8.28 0.47 -16.99
N GLU A 243 9.42 1.15 -17.04
CA GLU A 243 9.79 2.12 -18.06
C GLU A 243 11.04 1.61 -18.82
N PRO A 244 10.86 0.96 -20.00
CA PRO A 244 11.98 0.41 -20.75
C PRO A 244 12.68 1.48 -21.61
N LYS A 245 14.01 1.55 -21.49
CA LYS A 245 14.89 2.42 -22.28
C LYS A 245 15.97 1.60 -23.01
N PRO A 246 16.33 1.95 -24.26
CA PRO A 246 17.42 1.26 -24.95
C PRO A 246 18.75 1.39 -24.23
N ALA A 247 19.41 0.26 -23.97
CA ALA A 247 20.75 0.24 -23.40
C ALA A 247 21.81 -0.08 -24.47
N THR A 248 22.98 0.54 -24.34
CA THR A 248 24.12 0.32 -25.24
C THR A 248 24.80 -1.02 -25.01
N THR A 249 25.55 -1.52 -26.00
CA THR A 249 26.38 -2.73 -25.85
C THR A 249 27.40 -2.60 -24.70
N LYS A 250 27.88 -1.38 -24.42
CA LYS A 250 28.76 -1.10 -23.28
C LYS A 250 28.04 -1.35 -21.96
N GLN A 251 26.81 -0.86 -21.79
CA GLN A 251 26.00 -1.11 -20.60
C GLN A 251 25.67 -2.60 -20.45
N ALA A 252 25.35 -3.29 -21.55
CA ALA A 252 25.14 -4.74 -21.53
C ALA A 252 26.38 -5.53 -21.05
N ALA A 253 27.58 -5.09 -21.43
CA ALA A 253 28.84 -5.68 -20.99
C ALA A 253 29.16 -5.37 -19.52
N VAL A 254 28.81 -4.18 -19.05
CA VAL A 254 28.90 -3.81 -17.62
C VAL A 254 28.01 -4.72 -16.79
N ALA A 255 26.75 -4.92 -17.21
CA ALA A 255 25.83 -5.80 -16.50
C ALA A 255 26.39 -7.23 -16.40
N ARG A 256 26.88 -7.79 -17.50
CA ARG A 256 27.54 -9.10 -17.52
C ARG A 256 28.72 -9.20 -16.56
N THR A 257 29.57 -8.17 -16.50
CA THR A 257 30.75 -8.13 -15.64
C THR A 257 30.35 -8.05 -14.16
N ALA A 258 29.36 -7.22 -13.83
CA ALA A 258 28.82 -7.12 -12.48
C ALA A 258 28.19 -8.45 -12.03
N THR A 259 27.42 -9.10 -12.90
CA THR A 259 26.86 -10.43 -12.65
C THR A 259 27.94 -11.48 -12.40
N ALA A 260 28.99 -11.52 -13.22
CA ALA A 260 30.09 -12.48 -13.04
C ALA A 260 30.82 -12.26 -11.70
N SER A 261 31.04 -10.99 -11.31
CA SER A 261 31.63 -10.64 -10.02
C SER A 261 30.76 -11.08 -8.85
N ALA A 262 29.45 -10.84 -8.92
CA ALA A 262 28.50 -11.26 -7.89
C ALA A 262 28.50 -12.78 -7.71
N VAL A 263 28.41 -13.54 -8.82
CA VAL A 263 28.48 -15.01 -8.79
C VAL A 263 29.78 -15.51 -8.15
N ALA A 264 30.92 -14.89 -8.47
CA ALA A 264 32.24 -15.33 -8.00
C ALA A 264 32.51 -15.00 -6.53
N THR A 265 31.87 -13.96 -5.98
CA THR A 265 32.18 -13.43 -4.64
C THR A 265 31.01 -13.52 -3.66
N ALA A 266 29.88 -14.10 -4.07
CA ALA A 266 28.74 -14.27 -3.21
C ALA A 266 29.03 -15.27 -2.08
N VAL A 267 28.65 -14.87 -0.87
CA VAL A 267 28.73 -15.70 0.34
C VAL A 267 27.31 -16.12 0.72
N PRO A 268 27.09 -17.38 1.13
CA PRO A 268 25.81 -17.80 1.66
C PRO A 268 25.58 -17.12 3.03
N PRO A 269 24.36 -16.64 3.32
CA PRO A 269 24.06 -16.08 4.63
C PRO A 269 23.98 -17.18 5.71
N ALA A 270 24.22 -16.83 6.97
CA ALA A 270 24.22 -17.72 8.13
C ALA A 270 22.89 -18.46 8.29
N THR A 271 22.91 -19.78 8.48
CA THR A 271 21.76 -20.67 8.23
C THR A 271 20.64 -20.69 9.29
N SER A 272 20.79 -20.03 10.43
CA SER A 272 19.76 -20.01 11.49
C SER A 272 19.79 -18.72 12.33
N ALA A 273 18.63 -18.33 12.88
CA ALA A 273 18.53 -17.22 13.85
C ALA A 273 19.41 -17.48 15.09
N GLU A 274 19.62 -18.74 15.46
CA GLU A 274 20.47 -19.14 16.59
C GLU A 274 21.98 -19.04 16.28
N ALA A 275 22.39 -19.24 15.02
CA ALA A 275 23.75 -18.95 14.59
C ALA A 275 24.01 -17.43 14.57
N VAL A 276 22.97 -16.64 14.31
CA VAL A 276 23.06 -15.18 14.25
C VAL A 276 22.92 -14.53 15.63
N SER A 277 22.15 -15.13 16.54
CA SER A 277 22.09 -14.71 17.93
C SER A 277 23.42 -14.93 18.67
N LYS A 278 24.21 -15.91 18.21
CA LYS A 278 25.61 -16.09 18.65
C LYS A 278 26.56 -15.01 18.13
N THR A 279 26.12 -14.15 17.20
CA THR A 279 26.90 -13.07 16.58
C THR A 279 26.35 -11.66 16.87
N MET A 280 25.72 -11.46 18.03
CA MET A 280 24.95 -10.24 18.33
C MET A 280 25.77 -8.98 18.65
N GLY A 281 27.09 -9.04 18.55
CA GLY A 281 27.97 -7.94 18.92
C GLY A 281 28.47 -8.05 20.36
N PRO A 282 28.91 -6.94 20.97
CA PRO A 282 29.38 -6.98 22.35
C PRO A 282 28.21 -7.24 23.32
N ALA A 283 28.42 -8.14 24.29
CA ALA A 283 27.43 -8.45 25.32
C ALA A 283 28.13 -8.58 26.66
N PHE A 284 27.64 -7.91 27.70
CA PHE A 284 28.38 -7.78 28.96
C PHE A 284 27.70 -8.51 30.11
N THR A 285 28.45 -9.37 30.79
CA THR A 285 28.03 -10.01 32.03
C THR A 285 28.77 -9.43 33.21
N ILE A 286 28.08 -9.31 34.34
CA ILE A 286 28.63 -8.79 35.59
C ILE A 286 28.71 -9.94 36.59
N THR A 287 29.84 -10.09 37.25
CA THR A 287 30.03 -11.02 38.37
C THR A 287 30.41 -10.21 39.60
N SER A 288 29.66 -10.34 40.70
CA SER A 288 30.08 -9.83 42.01
C SER A 288 31.09 -10.81 42.61
N ASN A 289 32.32 -10.34 42.83
CA ASN A 289 33.38 -11.17 43.40
C ASN A 289 33.28 -11.23 44.94
N ASP A 290 32.55 -10.29 45.56
CA ASP A 290 32.46 -10.09 47.00
C ASP A 290 31.01 -10.22 47.52
N ALA A 291 30.30 -11.29 47.18
CA ALA A 291 28.92 -11.52 47.62
C ALA A 291 28.76 -11.88 49.13
N TYR A 292 29.79 -11.63 49.95
CA TYR A 292 29.89 -12.13 51.33
C TYR A 292 29.55 -11.07 52.39
N LEU A 293 29.30 -11.55 53.62
CA LEU A 293 29.06 -10.73 54.81
C LEU A 293 30.24 -9.75 55.06
N CYS A 294 29.96 -8.45 55.01
CA CYS A 294 30.93 -7.42 55.38
C CYS A 294 30.94 -7.21 56.90
N THR A 295 32.12 -7.32 57.53
CA THR A 295 32.32 -7.12 58.97
C THR A 295 33.18 -5.89 59.32
N THR A 296 33.72 -5.19 58.32
CA THR A 296 34.60 -4.01 58.47
C THR A 296 33.90 -2.72 58.07
N ASP A 297 34.36 -1.56 58.55
CA ASP A 297 33.99 -0.24 58.02
C ASP A 297 35.26 0.50 57.55
N PRO A 298 35.42 0.78 56.24
CA PRO A 298 34.47 0.54 55.16
C PRO A 298 34.40 -0.93 54.69
N CYS A 299 33.34 -1.28 53.96
CA CYS A 299 33.20 -2.54 53.23
C CYS A 299 33.88 -2.45 51.86
N SER A 300 34.67 -3.46 51.49
CA SER A 300 35.14 -3.60 50.11
C SER A 300 34.02 -4.09 49.19
N TYR A 301 34.09 -3.71 47.92
CA TYR A 301 33.31 -4.33 46.86
C TYR A 301 34.21 -4.59 45.65
N SER A 302 33.85 -5.59 44.85
CA SER A 302 34.57 -5.97 43.64
C SER A 302 33.61 -6.57 42.62
N TYR A 303 33.58 -5.98 41.44
CA TYR A 303 32.76 -6.42 40.31
C TYR A 303 33.65 -6.69 39.10
N THR A 304 33.48 -7.86 38.49
CA THR A 304 34.11 -8.20 37.21
C THR A 304 33.08 -8.06 36.09
N VAL A 305 33.39 -7.25 35.09
CA VAL A 305 32.59 -7.19 33.85
C VAL A 305 33.31 -7.95 32.77
N THR A 306 32.63 -8.89 32.12
CA THR A 306 33.15 -9.71 31.04
C THR A 306 32.39 -9.43 29.76
N ASN A 307 33.10 -9.21 28.65
CA ASN A 307 32.46 -9.23 27.34
C ASN A 307 32.24 -10.69 26.92
N SER A 308 31.03 -11.19 27.11
CA SER A 308 30.55 -12.49 26.66
C SER A 308 30.15 -12.54 25.18
N GLY A 309 30.08 -11.39 24.52
CA GLY A 309 29.75 -11.27 23.09
C GLY A 309 30.91 -11.67 22.17
N ASP A 310 30.65 -11.60 20.87
CA ASP A 310 31.59 -12.00 19.82
C ASP A 310 32.35 -10.82 19.18
N GLN A 311 31.97 -9.58 19.52
CA GLN A 311 32.66 -8.36 19.08
C GLN A 311 33.20 -7.53 20.24
N ALA A 312 34.19 -6.71 19.94
CA ALA A 312 34.71 -5.73 20.89
C ALA A 312 33.69 -4.60 21.10
N GLY A 313 33.53 -4.11 22.33
CA GLY A 313 32.62 -3.02 22.64
C GLY A 313 33.07 -2.16 23.80
N ALA A 314 32.75 -0.87 23.73
CA ALA A 314 32.92 0.05 24.85
C ALA A 314 31.93 -0.30 25.97
N ALA A 315 32.42 -0.35 27.21
CA ALA A 315 31.63 -0.64 28.39
C ALA A 315 31.89 0.37 29.51
N THR A 316 30.83 0.75 30.20
CA THR A 316 30.86 1.54 31.44
C THR A 316 30.00 0.85 32.48
N LEU A 317 30.60 0.49 33.62
CA LEU A 317 29.88 -0.10 34.74
C LEU A 317 29.26 1.01 35.59
N PHE A 318 27.97 0.90 35.89
CA PHE A 318 27.27 1.75 36.84
C PHE A 318 26.95 0.93 38.08
N LEU A 319 27.29 1.48 39.25
CA LEU A 319 27.04 0.87 40.55
C LEU A 319 26.16 1.80 41.37
N SER A 320 25.07 1.26 41.92
CA SER A 320 24.24 1.90 42.93
C SER A 320 24.34 1.12 44.24
N LEU A 321 25.00 1.73 45.22
CA LEU A 321 25.29 1.13 46.52
C LEU A 321 24.64 2.00 47.63
N PRO A 322 24.15 1.43 48.73
CA PRO A 322 23.56 2.21 49.81
C PRO A 322 24.52 3.28 50.34
N ARG A 323 24.02 4.52 50.45
CA ARG A 323 24.77 5.70 50.94
C ARG A 323 26.01 6.09 50.12
N VAL A 324 26.17 5.54 48.91
CA VAL A 324 27.17 5.97 47.94
C VAL A 324 26.44 6.53 46.73
N PRO A 325 26.73 7.76 46.28
CA PRO A 325 26.17 8.27 45.04
C PRO A 325 26.53 7.36 43.87
N ASP A 326 25.59 7.15 42.94
CA ASP A 326 25.85 6.40 41.72
C ASP A 326 27.02 7.01 40.94
N GLN A 327 28.01 6.19 40.58
CA GLN A 327 29.17 6.63 39.81
C GLN A 327 29.41 5.75 38.58
N PRO A 328 29.71 6.34 37.41
CA PRO A 328 30.15 5.59 36.24
C PRO A 328 31.61 5.16 36.41
N HIS A 329 31.89 3.91 36.04
CA HIS A 329 33.24 3.33 35.99
C HIS A 329 33.57 2.93 34.55
N PRO A 330 34.24 3.80 33.76
CA PRO A 330 34.61 3.50 32.38
C PRO A 330 35.57 2.30 32.31
N LEU A 331 35.19 1.28 31.55
CA LEU A 331 36.00 0.07 31.38
C LEU A 331 36.88 0.14 30.12
N GLY A 332 36.52 1.01 29.18
CA GLY A 332 37.14 1.08 27.85
C GLY A 332 36.51 0.06 26.90
N THR A 333 37.21 -0.26 25.82
CA THR A 333 36.76 -1.29 24.87
C THR A 333 37.23 -2.66 25.35
N LEU A 334 36.30 -3.56 25.65
CA LEU A 334 36.61 -4.94 26.02
C LEU A 334 36.48 -5.84 24.79
N GLN A 335 37.54 -6.59 24.49
CA GLN A 335 37.54 -7.61 23.45
C GLN A 335 36.68 -8.83 23.87
N PRO A 336 36.21 -9.65 22.92
CA PRO A 336 35.48 -10.89 23.22
C PRO A 336 36.20 -11.75 24.27
N LYS A 337 35.46 -12.27 25.24
CA LYS A 337 35.92 -13.08 26.37
C LYS A 337 36.94 -12.39 27.30
N ARG A 338 37.15 -11.07 27.16
CA ARG A 338 37.99 -10.30 28.09
C ARG A 338 37.14 -9.69 29.20
N SER A 339 37.76 -9.57 30.36
CA SER A 339 37.13 -9.04 31.56
C SER A 339 37.93 -7.87 32.11
N LYS A 340 37.25 -6.97 32.82
CA LYS A 340 37.88 -5.93 33.63
C LYS A 340 37.19 -5.87 34.98
N THR A 341 38.00 -5.80 36.04
CA THR A 341 37.51 -5.73 37.42
C THR A 341 37.55 -4.29 37.91
N VAL A 342 36.48 -3.88 38.59
CA VAL A 342 36.36 -2.62 39.32
C VAL A 342 36.18 -2.95 40.78
N SER A 343 37.01 -2.36 41.63
CA SER A 343 36.96 -2.54 43.08
C SER A 343 37.00 -1.20 43.79
N GLY A 344 36.38 -1.13 44.97
CA GLY A 344 36.39 0.07 45.80
C GLY A 344 35.88 -0.23 47.20
N THR A 345 35.52 0.83 47.91
CA THR A 345 35.02 0.75 49.29
C THR A 345 33.73 1.54 49.46
N ARG A 346 32.82 1.08 50.33
CA ARG A 346 31.58 1.76 50.71
C ARG A 346 31.40 1.79 52.24
N PRO A 347 30.62 2.73 52.79
CA PRO A 347 30.29 2.70 54.22
C PRO A 347 29.59 1.41 54.62
N ASN A 348 29.94 0.87 55.78
CA ASN A 348 29.19 -0.25 56.35
C ASN A 348 27.90 0.26 56.99
N ILE A 349 26.76 -0.01 56.36
CA ILE A 349 25.44 0.44 56.82
C ILE A 349 25.02 -0.15 58.18
N ALA A 350 25.63 -1.27 58.58
CA ALA A 350 25.39 -1.93 59.85
C ALA A 350 26.36 -1.47 60.96
N TRP A 351 27.38 -0.68 60.62
CA TRP A 351 28.40 -0.24 61.58
C TRP A 351 27.78 0.50 62.76
N GLY A 352 28.17 0.11 63.97
CA GLY A 352 27.66 0.69 65.22
C GLY A 352 26.23 0.29 65.61
N THR A 353 25.52 -0.52 64.82
CA THR A 353 24.13 -0.95 65.11
C THR A 353 24.02 -2.25 65.91
N GLY A 354 25.09 -3.07 65.93
CA GLY A 354 25.10 -4.40 66.55
C GLY A 354 24.21 -5.43 65.83
N ARG A 355 23.71 -5.14 64.63
CA ARG A 355 22.81 -6.00 63.85
C ARG A 355 23.41 -6.36 62.51
N THR A 356 22.97 -7.46 61.91
CA THR A 356 23.20 -7.76 60.49
C THR A 356 22.12 -7.07 59.65
N VAL A 357 22.53 -6.34 58.62
CA VAL A 357 21.63 -5.67 57.68
C VAL A 357 21.80 -6.30 56.30
N ASN A 358 20.69 -6.70 55.69
CA ASN A 358 20.67 -7.12 54.29
C ASN A 358 20.32 -5.92 53.41
N HIS A 359 21.07 -5.73 52.34
CA HIS A 359 20.76 -4.75 51.30
C HIS A 359 21.03 -5.35 49.92
N THR A 360 20.59 -4.66 48.88
CA THR A 360 20.80 -5.05 47.49
C THR A 360 21.69 -4.02 46.83
N ASP A 361 22.77 -4.49 46.20
CA ASP A 361 23.60 -3.68 45.34
C ASP A 361 23.09 -3.81 43.90
N TYR A 362 22.91 -2.69 43.22
CA TYR A 362 22.50 -2.69 41.82
C TYR A 362 23.69 -2.37 40.95
N ALA A 363 23.93 -3.22 39.95
CA ALA A 363 25.00 -3.06 38.98
C ALA A 363 24.45 -3.27 37.57
N TRP A 364 24.84 -2.41 36.64
CA TRP A 364 24.51 -2.58 35.23
C TRP A 364 25.63 -2.03 34.33
N VAL A 365 25.70 -2.51 33.10
CA VAL A 365 26.70 -2.08 32.12
C VAL A 365 26.00 -1.30 31.02
N TYR A 366 26.51 -0.11 30.75
CA TYR A 366 26.18 0.65 29.56
C TYR A 366 27.17 0.31 28.45
N SER A 367 26.64 0.07 27.25
CA SER A 367 27.41 0.01 26.02
C SER A 367 26.76 0.86 24.93
N THR A 368 27.57 1.58 24.17
CA THR A 368 27.06 2.36 23.03
C THR A 368 26.53 1.48 21.90
N ALA A 369 26.97 0.23 21.84
CA ALA A 369 26.48 -0.74 20.88
C ALA A 369 25.04 -1.20 21.18
N GLU A 370 24.63 -1.18 22.46
CA GLU A 370 23.29 -1.59 22.88
C GLU A 370 22.34 -0.39 23.02
N TYR A 371 22.80 0.69 23.67
CA TYR A 371 21.94 1.81 24.06
C TYR A 371 22.14 3.08 23.20
N GLY A 372 23.03 3.05 22.22
CA GLY A 372 23.40 4.23 21.43
C GLY A 372 24.36 5.18 22.15
N PRO A 373 24.58 6.40 21.65
CA PRO A 373 25.60 7.31 22.19
C PRO A 373 25.21 8.02 23.49
N ASP A 374 23.92 8.13 23.83
CA ASP A 374 23.44 8.84 25.04
C ASP A 374 23.31 7.88 26.26
N PRO A 375 24.18 7.99 27.29
CA PRO A 375 24.09 7.16 28.48
C PRO A 375 22.83 7.40 29.32
N LYS A 376 22.15 8.54 29.14
CA LYS A 376 20.89 8.81 29.83
C LYS A 376 19.75 7.91 29.32
N VAL A 377 19.78 7.51 28.05
CA VAL A 377 18.84 6.53 27.49
C VAL A 377 18.98 5.20 28.24
N GLY A 378 20.20 4.65 28.31
CA GLY A 378 20.47 3.41 29.03
C GLY A 378 20.07 3.47 30.50
N SER A 379 20.36 4.59 31.19
CA SER A 379 19.98 4.78 32.60
C SER A 379 18.46 4.80 32.81
N ARG A 380 17.71 5.52 31.94
CA ARG A 380 16.24 5.59 32.02
C ARG A 380 15.57 4.25 31.72
N LEU A 381 16.08 3.49 30.75
CA LEU A 381 15.58 2.16 30.42
C LEU A 381 15.89 1.16 31.53
N HIS A 382 17.11 1.19 32.08
CA HIS A 382 17.49 0.34 33.21
C HIS A 382 16.60 0.58 34.42
N ALA A 383 16.31 1.85 34.75
CA ALA A 383 15.41 2.20 35.86
C ALA A 383 13.96 1.70 35.66
N ARG A 384 13.57 1.35 34.42
CA ARG A 384 12.26 0.77 34.06
C ARG A 384 12.32 -0.74 33.83
N ASN A 385 13.48 -1.36 34.04
CA ASN A 385 13.75 -2.76 33.71
C ASN A 385 13.44 -3.11 32.24
N LEU A 386 13.78 -2.21 31.31
CA LEU A 386 13.67 -2.43 29.87
C LEU A 386 15.07 -2.59 29.27
N ARG A 387 15.29 -3.63 28.48
CA ARG A 387 16.57 -3.85 27.77
C ARG A 387 16.33 -4.16 26.29
N PRO A 388 17.03 -3.49 25.36
CA PRO A 388 16.94 -3.80 23.93
C PRO A 388 17.27 -5.27 23.62
N SER A 389 18.19 -5.86 24.38
CA SER A 389 18.62 -7.25 24.24
C SER A 389 17.54 -8.28 24.58
N ASP A 390 16.51 -7.93 25.36
CA ASP A 390 15.39 -8.83 25.68
C ASP A 390 14.51 -9.10 24.45
N LEU A 391 14.54 -8.20 23.46
CA LEU A 391 13.74 -8.28 22.23
C LEU A 391 14.44 -9.03 21.08
N SER A 392 15.55 -9.73 21.36
CA SER A 392 16.28 -10.57 20.38
C SER A 392 16.75 -9.85 19.10
N PHE A 393 17.15 -8.57 19.20
CA PHE A 393 17.71 -7.79 18.08
C PHE A 393 19.24 -7.79 18.06
N SER A 394 19.84 -8.01 16.88
CA SER A 394 21.29 -7.90 16.70
C SER A 394 21.75 -6.44 16.56
N THR A 395 22.99 -6.15 16.98
CA THR A 395 23.68 -4.94 16.50
C THR A 395 23.73 -4.94 14.96
N PRO A 396 23.58 -3.80 14.26
CA PRO A 396 23.57 -2.43 14.76
C PRO A 396 22.17 -1.87 15.11
N LEU A 397 21.12 -2.68 15.24
CA LEU A 397 19.75 -2.17 15.48
C LEU A 397 19.41 -1.94 16.96
N GLN A 398 20.17 -2.51 17.89
CA GLN A 398 19.94 -2.33 19.33
C GLN A 398 19.86 -0.86 19.77
N PRO A 399 20.74 0.06 19.30
CA PRO A 399 20.63 1.48 19.63
C PRO A 399 19.31 2.11 19.19
N THR A 400 18.82 1.77 18.00
CA THR A 400 17.54 2.25 17.47
C THR A 400 16.38 1.77 18.34
N VAL A 401 16.41 0.50 18.74
CA VAL A 401 15.42 -0.09 19.65
C VAL A 401 15.47 0.58 21.02
N ALA A 402 16.66 0.86 21.55
CA ALA A 402 16.82 1.61 22.80
C ALA A 402 16.21 3.01 22.70
N GLY A 403 16.49 3.73 21.60
CA GLY A 403 15.92 5.04 21.32
C GLY A 403 14.39 5.00 21.28
N LEU A 404 13.80 4.01 20.59
CA LEU A 404 12.35 3.80 20.51
C LEU A 404 11.71 3.51 21.87
N LEU A 405 12.28 2.56 22.63
CA LEU A 405 11.79 2.23 23.97
C LEU A 405 11.82 3.46 24.89
N ASP A 406 12.91 4.23 24.87
CA ASP A 406 13.04 5.42 25.70
C ASP A 406 12.07 6.52 25.26
N ALA A 407 11.96 6.78 23.96
CA ALA A 407 11.04 7.76 23.40
C ALA A 407 9.58 7.46 23.79
N MET A 408 9.20 6.19 23.87
CA MET A 408 7.85 5.76 24.26
C MET A 408 7.58 5.77 25.78
N THR A 409 8.61 5.75 26.63
CA THR A 409 8.47 5.48 28.07
C THR A 409 9.10 6.52 29.00
N LYS A 410 9.95 7.43 28.50
CA LYS A 410 10.74 8.38 29.31
C LYS A 410 9.92 9.29 30.22
N ASP A 411 8.69 9.63 29.82
CA ASP A 411 7.79 10.53 30.56
C ASP A 411 6.82 9.77 31.48
N ARG A 412 6.92 8.43 31.53
CA ARG A 412 6.13 7.58 32.43
C ARG A 412 6.88 7.31 33.74
N PRO A 413 6.17 7.15 34.87
CA PRO A 413 6.77 6.69 36.12
C PRO A 413 7.48 5.35 35.94
N THR A 414 8.57 5.10 36.68
CA THR A 414 9.31 3.83 36.61
C THR A 414 8.48 2.61 37.05
N SER A 415 7.39 2.84 37.79
CA SER A 415 6.45 1.79 38.22
C SER A 415 5.42 1.41 37.15
N ASP A 416 5.33 2.14 36.04
CA ASP A 416 4.36 1.91 34.96
C ASP A 416 4.83 0.77 34.03
N THR A 417 4.66 -0.46 34.51
CA THR A 417 5.06 -1.68 33.78
C THR A 417 4.21 -1.92 32.53
N GLU A 418 2.96 -1.44 32.51
CA GLU A 418 2.07 -1.56 31.35
C GLU A 418 2.60 -0.76 30.15
N ALA A 419 3.05 0.48 30.38
CA ALA A 419 3.66 1.28 29.32
C ALA A 419 4.92 0.62 28.73
N GLY A 420 5.72 -0.05 29.57
CA GLY A 420 6.89 -0.83 29.14
C GLY A 420 6.52 -2.04 28.27
N SER A 421 5.51 -2.80 28.68
CA SER A 421 5.00 -3.95 27.92
C SER A 421 4.46 -3.50 26.56
N LYS A 422 3.62 -2.46 26.51
CA LYS A 422 3.07 -1.95 25.25
C LYS A 422 4.14 -1.44 24.29
N ALA A 423 5.18 -0.77 24.82
CA ALA A 423 6.31 -0.32 24.01
C ALA A 423 7.09 -1.50 23.41
N THR A 424 7.27 -2.56 24.20
CA THR A 424 7.91 -3.82 23.78
C THR A 424 7.11 -4.50 22.66
N ASP A 425 5.80 -4.71 22.89
CA ASP A 425 4.89 -5.30 21.90
C ASP A 425 4.80 -4.49 20.60
N ALA A 426 4.78 -3.15 20.71
CA ALA A 426 4.75 -2.26 19.56
C ALA A 426 6.01 -2.36 18.70
N ILE A 427 7.18 -2.48 19.32
CA ILE A 427 8.46 -2.68 18.61
C ILE A 427 8.50 -4.06 17.96
N GLU A 428 8.05 -5.11 18.64
CA GLU A 428 7.96 -6.45 18.05
C GLU A 428 7.04 -6.49 16.83
N LYS A 429 5.88 -5.82 16.90
CA LYS A 429 4.96 -5.73 15.75
C LYS A 429 5.56 -4.92 14.60
N ALA A 430 6.14 -3.75 14.88
CA ALA A 430 6.83 -2.94 13.87
C ALA A 430 8.00 -3.70 13.22
N ASN A 431 8.69 -4.53 14.00
CA ASN A 431 9.74 -5.41 13.52
C ASN A 431 9.22 -6.48 12.56
N ASP A 432 8.13 -7.16 12.92
CA ASP A 432 7.50 -8.16 12.05
C ASP A 432 6.96 -7.53 10.75
N GLN A 433 6.76 -6.21 10.72
CA GLN A 433 6.35 -5.43 9.55
C GLN A 433 7.51 -4.77 8.79
N GLY A 434 8.75 -4.90 9.24
CA GLY A 434 9.93 -4.28 8.61
C GLY A 434 10.02 -2.76 8.76
N GLU A 435 9.35 -2.18 9.77
CA GLU A 435 9.21 -0.73 9.95
C GLU A 435 10.33 -0.10 10.79
N LEU A 436 11.15 -0.90 11.48
CA LEU A 436 12.19 -0.40 12.40
C LEU A 436 13.15 0.62 11.78
N PRO A 437 13.63 0.47 10.53
CA PRO A 437 14.52 1.46 9.94
C PRO A 437 13.87 2.83 9.74
N ASP A 438 12.59 2.85 9.36
CA ASP A 438 11.84 4.09 9.16
C ASP A 438 11.49 4.73 10.52
N LEU A 439 11.17 3.92 11.53
CA LEU A 439 10.98 4.38 12.91
C LEU A 439 12.26 4.91 13.55
N GLY A 440 13.40 4.32 13.22
CA GLY A 440 14.71 4.83 13.63
C GLY A 440 14.95 6.23 13.10
N GLU A 441 14.72 6.46 11.80
CA GLU A 441 14.81 7.81 11.20
C GLU A 441 13.91 8.81 11.92
N ILE A 442 12.67 8.41 12.27
CA ILE A 442 11.72 9.27 12.97
C ILE A 442 12.22 9.62 14.38
N VAL A 443 12.65 8.64 15.17
CA VAL A 443 13.07 8.86 16.57
C VAL A 443 14.41 9.56 16.65
N ASP A 444 15.38 9.17 15.82
CA ASP A 444 16.72 9.77 15.79
C ASP A 444 16.68 11.24 15.36
N SER A 445 15.64 11.64 14.61
CA SER A 445 15.41 13.04 14.27
C SER A 445 15.17 13.94 15.49
N GLY A 446 14.66 13.37 16.60
CA GLY A 446 14.24 14.11 17.80
C GLY A 446 13.07 15.08 17.58
N ARG A 447 12.39 15.01 16.43
CA ARG A 447 11.39 16.01 15.96
C ARG A 447 9.95 15.50 15.91
N LEU A 448 9.70 14.29 16.41
CA LEU A 448 8.36 13.80 16.70
C LEU A 448 7.87 14.44 18.02
N GLY A 449 6.72 15.12 17.98
CA GLY A 449 6.15 15.86 19.11
C GLY A 449 5.45 14.98 20.14
N ASN A 450 5.06 13.77 19.77
CA ASN A 450 4.35 12.82 20.62
C ASN A 450 4.89 11.38 20.54
N PRO A 451 6.19 11.15 20.74
CA PRO A 451 6.80 9.82 20.64
C PRO A 451 6.18 8.79 21.59
N GLN A 452 5.61 9.24 22.72
CA GLN A 452 4.90 8.40 23.66
C GLN A 452 3.63 7.75 23.09
N ASP A 453 3.06 8.28 22.00
CA ASP A 453 1.84 7.73 21.40
C ASP A 453 2.15 6.61 20.42
N LEU A 454 3.42 6.44 20.01
CA LEU A 454 3.84 5.36 19.10
C LEU A 454 3.44 3.97 19.61
N ARG A 455 3.48 3.72 20.93
CA ARG A 455 3.06 2.44 21.51
C ARG A 455 1.60 2.06 21.22
N GLU A 456 0.74 3.05 20.96
CA GLU A 456 -0.67 2.85 20.59
C GLU A 456 -0.89 2.94 19.07
N ILE A 457 -0.04 3.69 18.35
CA ILE A 457 -0.15 3.90 16.90
C ILE A 457 0.42 2.70 16.12
N LEU A 458 1.61 2.23 16.45
CA LEU A 458 2.31 1.16 15.70
C LEU A 458 1.52 -0.14 15.63
N PRO A 459 0.77 -0.56 16.67
CA PRO A 459 -0.09 -1.72 16.52
C PRO A 459 -1.20 -1.59 15.46
N THR A 460 -1.45 -0.40 14.93
CA THR A 460 -2.43 -0.15 13.86
C THR A 460 -1.80 -0.01 12.47
N THR A 461 -0.47 -0.07 12.33
CA THR A 461 0.24 0.07 11.04
C THR A 461 0.13 -1.15 10.13
N ASP A 462 -0.58 -2.20 10.56
CA ASP A 462 -0.90 -3.35 9.71
C ASP A 462 -1.76 -2.98 8.48
N LYS A 463 -2.39 -1.81 8.49
CA LYS A 463 -3.06 -1.25 7.32
C LYS A 463 -2.09 -0.47 6.44
N VAL A 464 -2.21 -0.68 5.13
CA VAL A 464 -1.44 0.00 4.07
C VAL A 464 -1.36 1.51 4.30
N ASP A 465 -2.50 2.13 4.58
CA ASP A 465 -2.61 3.58 4.78
C ASP A 465 -1.68 4.07 5.90
N ASN A 466 -1.62 3.33 7.01
CA ASN A 466 -0.82 3.70 8.17
C ASN A 466 0.68 3.45 7.95
N GLN A 467 1.05 2.40 7.22
CA GLN A 467 2.43 2.18 6.79
C GLN A 467 2.90 3.27 5.81
N ARG A 468 2.04 3.71 4.89
CA ARG A 468 2.34 4.84 4.00
C ARG A 468 2.51 6.13 4.80
N VAL A 469 1.66 6.41 5.78
CA VAL A 469 1.84 7.55 6.70
C VAL A 469 3.19 7.49 7.43
N LEU A 470 3.59 6.33 7.94
CA LEU A 470 4.90 6.13 8.58
C LEU A 470 6.05 6.49 7.63
N GLN A 471 6.03 5.95 6.41
CA GLN A 471 7.06 6.23 5.40
C GLN A 471 7.10 7.72 5.03
N GLN A 472 5.95 8.38 5.01
CA GLN A 472 5.84 9.82 4.72
C GLN A 472 6.45 10.67 5.82
N ILE A 473 6.16 10.35 7.08
CA ILE A 473 6.72 11.07 8.22
C ILE A 473 8.24 10.91 8.23
N ALA A 474 8.74 9.70 8.01
CA ALA A 474 10.16 9.43 7.92
C ALA A 474 10.82 10.22 6.77
N LEU A 475 10.25 10.20 5.56
CA LEU A 475 10.76 10.96 4.41
C LEU A 475 10.73 12.48 4.65
N LEU A 476 9.66 12.99 5.26
CA LEU A 476 9.53 14.41 5.60
C LEU A 476 10.63 14.83 6.56
N LEU A 477 10.86 14.06 7.63
CA LEU A 477 11.90 14.35 8.60
C LEU A 477 13.30 14.23 7.97
N GLN A 478 13.52 13.27 7.08
CA GLN A 478 14.80 13.14 6.37
C GLN A 478 15.08 14.33 5.43
N THR A 479 14.07 14.83 4.72
CA THR A 479 14.23 15.82 3.64
C THR A 479 14.10 17.28 4.10
N ASP A 480 13.36 17.52 5.18
CA ASP A 480 13.18 18.85 5.76
C ASP A 480 13.75 18.89 7.19
N PRO A 481 14.92 19.52 7.41
CA PRO A 481 15.55 19.59 8.72
C PRO A 481 14.78 20.47 9.72
N HIS A 482 13.84 21.30 9.26
CA HIS A 482 13.01 22.16 10.09
C HIS A 482 11.63 21.58 10.37
N ALA A 483 11.29 20.43 9.78
CA ALA A 483 10.02 19.76 10.03
C ALA A 483 9.92 19.27 11.47
N HIS A 484 8.81 19.61 12.14
CA HIS A 484 8.37 18.99 13.39
C HIS A 484 7.02 18.33 13.17
N VAL A 485 6.86 17.07 13.58
CA VAL A 485 5.69 16.25 13.25
C VAL A 485 4.98 15.80 14.52
N THR A 486 3.65 15.77 14.50
CA THR A 486 2.81 15.11 15.49
C THR A 486 1.98 14.05 14.75
N TRP A 487 2.18 12.78 15.07
CA TRP A 487 1.42 11.67 14.47
C TRP A 487 0.12 11.49 15.25
N THR A 488 -1.03 11.68 14.62
CA THR A 488 -2.33 11.58 15.31
C THR A 488 -2.77 10.12 15.44
N THR A 489 -3.38 9.79 16.57
CA THR A 489 -4.00 8.49 16.79
C THR A 489 -5.33 8.38 16.04
N PRO A 490 -5.79 7.18 15.66
CA PRO A 490 -7.16 6.99 15.18
C PRO A 490 -8.18 7.51 16.21
N SER A 491 -9.24 8.17 15.76
CA SER A 491 -10.23 8.75 16.67
C SER A 491 -10.91 7.66 17.52
N THR A 492 -10.73 7.69 18.84
CA THR A 492 -11.58 6.94 19.77
C THR A 492 -12.93 7.63 19.91
N ALA A 493 -14.02 6.89 20.11
CA ALA A 493 -15.35 7.47 20.29
C ALA A 493 -15.35 8.53 21.42
N GLY A 494 -15.69 9.78 21.08
CA GLY A 494 -15.66 10.92 22.01
C GLY A 494 -14.33 11.67 22.11
N GLY A 495 -13.31 11.29 21.34
CA GLY A 495 -12.00 11.95 21.31
C GLY A 495 -11.98 13.29 20.56
N THR A 496 -11.09 14.19 20.98
CA THR A 496 -10.78 15.48 20.33
C THR A 496 -9.67 15.37 19.29
N THR A 497 -9.42 14.16 18.77
CA THR A 497 -8.29 13.90 17.89
C THR A 497 -8.45 14.69 16.59
N PRO A 498 -7.40 15.39 16.10
CA PRO A 498 -7.48 16.13 14.85
C PRO A 498 -7.85 15.18 13.70
N PRO A 499 -8.71 15.60 12.75
CA PRO A 499 -9.15 14.72 11.66
C PRO A 499 -8.12 14.69 10.52
N ALA A 500 -6.88 14.41 10.89
CA ALA A 500 -5.70 14.29 10.04
C ALA A 500 -4.96 13.03 10.50
N ASP A 501 -4.06 12.49 9.68
CA ASP A 501 -3.19 11.37 10.06
C ASP A 501 -1.88 11.86 10.68
N TYR A 502 -1.47 13.07 10.34
CA TYR A 502 -0.41 13.77 11.04
C TYR A 502 -0.50 15.28 10.84
N LEU A 503 0.04 16.00 11.81
CA LEU A 503 0.24 17.45 11.76
C LEU A 503 1.73 17.71 11.63
N TYR A 504 2.12 18.70 10.86
CA TYR A 504 3.52 19.11 10.87
C TYR A 504 3.70 20.61 10.70
N THR A 505 4.83 21.09 11.21
CA THR A 505 5.28 22.47 11.05
C THR A 505 6.59 22.46 10.29
N THR A 506 6.71 23.30 9.27
CA THR A 506 7.89 23.44 8.41
C THR A 506 8.25 24.93 8.23
N THR A 507 9.40 25.22 7.62
CA THR A 507 9.77 26.57 7.19
C THR A 507 9.77 26.65 5.66
N GLU A 508 8.84 27.40 5.09
CA GLU A 508 8.82 27.71 3.66
C GLU A 508 9.10 29.19 3.44
N GLN A 509 10.09 29.52 2.60
CA GLN A 509 10.49 30.90 2.30
C GLN A 509 10.79 31.75 3.55
N GLY A 510 11.32 31.13 4.61
CA GLY A 510 11.62 31.80 5.88
C GLY A 510 10.41 32.03 6.79
N GLN A 511 9.22 31.57 6.41
CA GLN A 511 8.02 31.61 7.25
C GLN A 511 7.66 30.22 7.77
N GLN A 512 7.20 30.17 9.01
CA GLN A 512 6.71 28.94 9.62
C GLN A 512 5.31 28.63 9.07
N VAL A 513 5.14 27.44 8.51
CA VAL A 513 3.87 26.96 7.94
C VAL A 513 3.43 25.73 8.71
N GLN A 514 2.15 25.70 9.10
CA GLN A 514 1.51 24.57 9.78
C GLN A 514 0.58 23.83 8.83
N ARG A 515 0.69 22.51 8.77
CA ARG A 515 -0.05 21.65 7.84
C ARG A 515 -0.72 20.50 8.56
N ALA A 516 -1.97 20.25 8.21
CA ALA A 516 -2.73 19.09 8.65
C ALA A 516 -2.89 18.16 7.44
N VAL A 517 -2.31 16.97 7.51
CA VAL A 517 -2.26 16.05 6.38
C VAL A 517 -3.21 14.89 6.60
N LYS A 518 -4.05 14.64 5.60
CA LYS A 518 -4.82 13.41 5.48
C LYS A 518 -4.32 12.66 4.25
N ALA A 519 -3.76 11.47 4.48
CA ALA A 519 -3.25 10.58 3.45
C ALA A 519 -4.30 9.51 3.13
N GLU A 520 -4.54 9.28 1.84
CA GLU A 520 -5.41 8.23 1.35
C GLU A 520 -4.69 7.42 0.28
N THR A 521 -4.74 6.10 0.38
CA THR A 521 -4.17 5.22 -0.64
C THR A 521 -5.16 5.02 -1.78
N VAL A 522 -4.69 5.13 -3.03
CA VAL A 522 -5.48 4.95 -4.24
C VAL A 522 -4.94 3.76 -5.02
N ARG A 523 -5.74 2.69 -5.12
CA ARG A 523 -5.34 1.44 -5.77
C ARG A 523 -5.85 1.30 -7.19
N SER A 524 -6.79 2.14 -7.58
CA SER A 524 -7.30 2.16 -8.95
C SER A 524 -7.64 3.58 -9.39
N PRO A 525 -7.66 3.87 -10.71
CA PRO A 525 -8.06 5.20 -11.18
C PRO A 525 -9.48 5.58 -10.73
N ALA A 526 -10.36 4.60 -10.52
CA ALA A 526 -11.74 4.80 -10.09
C ALA A 526 -11.87 5.22 -8.61
N GLU A 527 -10.94 4.77 -7.75
CA GLU A 527 -10.93 5.14 -6.33
C GLU A 527 -10.53 6.60 -6.10
N LEU A 528 -9.79 7.20 -7.03
CA LEU A 528 -9.17 8.50 -6.87
C LEU A 528 -10.17 9.59 -6.45
N GLY A 529 -11.37 9.59 -7.04
CA GLY A 529 -12.45 10.51 -6.65
C GLY A 529 -13.11 10.17 -5.30
N THR A 530 -13.25 8.89 -4.98
CA THR A 530 -13.86 8.44 -3.71
C THR A 530 -12.94 8.70 -2.52
N GLN A 531 -11.65 8.43 -2.68
CA GLN A 531 -10.63 8.69 -1.66
C GLN A 531 -10.43 10.18 -1.44
N ALA A 532 -10.40 10.98 -2.52
CA ALA A 532 -10.36 12.43 -2.37
C ALA A 532 -11.56 12.98 -1.60
N ARG A 533 -12.76 12.45 -1.84
CA ARG A 533 -13.97 12.81 -1.09
C ARG A 533 -13.84 12.44 0.38
N LEU A 534 -13.37 11.23 0.68
CA LEU A 534 -13.18 10.72 2.03
C LEU A 534 -12.21 11.63 2.80
N GLY A 535 -10.99 11.80 2.29
CA GLY A 535 -9.98 12.58 2.97
C GLY A 535 -10.34 14.06 3.10
N ALA A 536 -10.93 14.66 2.06
CA ALA A 536 -11.43 16.03 2.13
C ALA A 536 -12.57 16.19 3.15
N ALA A 537 -13.50 15.24 3.25
CA ALA A 537 -14.56 15.28 4.25
C ALA A 537 -14.01 15.18 5.68
N GLN A 538 -13.04 14.29 5.91
CA GLN A 538 -12.38 14.12 7.20
C GLN A 538 -11.69 15.42 7.64
N LEU A 539 -10.84 16.01 6.79
CA LEU A 539 -10.17 17.29 7.10
C LEU A 539 -11.15 18.42 7.47
N ASN A 540 -12.40 18.36 6.96
CA ASN A 540 -13.43 19.35 7.23
C ASN A 540 -14.40 18.96 8.38
N GLY A 541 -14.19 17.83 9.05
CA GLY A 541 -15.05 17.37 10.13
C GLY A 541 -16.46 16.95 9.68
N ALA A 542 -16.65 16.70 8.38
CA ALA A 542 -17.94 16.35 7.81
C ALA A 542 -18.26 14.87 8.08
N PRO A 543 -19.50 14.52 8.49
CA PRO A 543 -19.88 13.13 8.72
C PRO A 543 -19.85 12.33 7.42
N LEU A 544 -19.27 11.13 7.50
CA LEU A 544 -19.25 10.14 6.43
C LEU A 544 -20.45 9.21 6.62
N ASP A 545 -21.54 9.48 5.91
CA ASP A 545 -22.67 8.57 5.62
C ASP A 545 -23.36 7.80 6.77
N SER A 546 -23.06 8.08 8.04
CA SER A 546 -23.78 7.53 9.20
C SER A 546 -23.83 8.55 10.34
N GLY A 547 -25.04 8.82 10.83
CA GLY A 547 -25.26 9.82 11.86
C GLY A 547 -24.68 9.42 13.21
N SER A 548 -23.40 9.67 13.46
CA SER A 548 -22.85 10.01 14.78
C SER A 548 -21.34 10.31 14.70
N ALA A 549 -20.98 11.52 14.25
CA ALA A 549 -19.77 12.22 14.69
C ALA A 549 -19.82 13.63 14.12
N ASN A 550 -20.01 14.63 14.98
CA ASN A 550 -19.59 15.99 14.66
C ASN A 550 -18.06 15.98 14.70
N GLY A 551 -17.42 15.57 13.60
CA GLY A 551 -15.97 15.60 13.50
C GLY A 551 -15.48 17.02 13.72
N GLN A 552 -14.48 17.21 14.58
CA GLN A 552 -13.92 18.54 14.78
C GLN A 552 -13.15 18.91 13.51
N LYS A 553 -13.57 19.96 12.78
CA LYS A 553 -12.82 20.49 11.63
C LYS A 553 -11.37 20.79 12.02
N VAL A 554 -10.42 20.59 11.10
CA VAL A 554 -9.03 21.04 11.29
C VAL A 554 -9.03 22.49 11.79
N ARG A 555 -8.25 22.74 12.85
CA ARG A 555 -8.20 24.04 13.53
C ARG A 555 -7.79 25.15 12.55
N SER A 556 -8.36 26.35 12.73
CA SER A 556 -7.92 27.55 11.99
C SER A 556 -6.43 27.79 12.20
N GLY A 557 -5.69 28.06 11.12
CA GLY A 557 -4.23 28.28 11.12
C GLY A 557 -3.42 27.14 10.51
N TYR A 558 -4.03 25.98 10.27
CA TYR A 558 -3.42 24.88 9.51
C TYR A 558 -3.86 24.94 8.04
N GLU A 559 -2.90 24.78 7.13
CA GLU A 559 -3.16 24.44 5.74
C GLU A 559 -3.67 22.99 5.67
N ARG A 560 -4.86 22.78 5.10
CA ARG A 560 -5.48 21.45 4.91
C ARG A 560 -4.87 20.78 3.69
N VAL A 561 -4.10 19.72 3.90
CA VAL A 561 -3.41 18.98 2.85
C VAL A 561 -4.08 17.62 2.67
N LEU A 562 -4.71 17.42 1.52
CA LEU A 562 -5.15 16.10 1.07
C LEU A 562 -4.02 15.48 0.26
N ARG A 563 -3.52 14.35 0.72
CA ARG A 563 -2.49 13.56 0.05
C ARG A 563 -3.11 12.26 -0.48
N LEU A 564 -2.92 11.99 -1.77
CA LEU A 564 -3.32 10.76 -2.43
C LEU A 564 -2.08 9.99 -2.85
N ASP A 565 -1.83 8.85 -2.23
CA ASP A 565 -0.71 7.97 -2.57
C ASP A 565 -1.20 6.93 -3.58
N LEU A 566 -0.71 7.04 -4.82
CA LEU A 566 -1.09 6.13 -5.91
C LEU A 566 -0.26 4.86 -5.80
N GLU A 567 -0.93 3.72 -5.64
CA GLU A 567 -0.30 2.41 -5.74
C GLU A 567 -0.11 2.03 -7.22
N PRO A 568 0.89 1.20 -7.57
CA PRO A 568 1.17 0.84 -8.98
C PRO A 568 -0.04 0.30 -9.76
N PHE A 569 -1.01 -0.29 -9.07
CA PHE A 569 -2.29 -0.77 -9.60
C PHE A 569 -3.14 0.31 -10.29
N VAL A 570 -2.89 1.61 -10.05
CA VAL A 570 -3.53 2.69 -10.83
C VAL A 570 -3.13 2.67 -12.31
N GLY A 571 -2.09 1.90 -12.65
CA GLY A 571 -1.58 1.70 -13.98
C GLY A 571 -0.55 2.74 -14.40
N PRO A 572 0.23 2.43 -15.45
CA PRO A 572 1.42 3.21 -15.82
C PRO A 572 1.12 4.66 -16.24
N LEU A 573 -0.09 4.95 -16.71
CA LEU A 573 -0.49 6.30 -17.13
C LEU A 573 -0.75 7.27 -15.97
N LEU A 574 -0.86 6.77 -14.73
CA LEU A 574 -0.97 7.60 -13.54
C LEU A 574 0.25 7.43 -12.63
N ASP A 575 0.76 6.20 -12.52
CA ASP A 575 1.89 5.91 -11.64
C ASP A 575 3.20 6.57 -12.11
N LEU A 576 3.45 6.62 -13.41
CA LEU A 576 4.66 7.24 -14.00
C LEU A 576 4.41 8.66 -14.56
N ALA A 577 3.24 9.23 -14.31
CA ALA A 577 2.87 10.51 -14.88
C ALA A 577 3.67 11.66 -14.24
N THR A 578 4.16 12.58 -15.07
CA THR A 578 4.79 13.82 -14.60
C THR A 578 3.74 14.78 -14.02
N THR A 579 4.17 15.82 -13.31
CA THR A 579 3.24 16.86 -12.79
C THR A 579 2.36 17.43 -13.90
N GLN A 580 2.93 17.69 -15.09
CA GLN A 580 2.20 18.25 -16.23
C GLN A 580 1.21 17.25 -16.82
N ASP A 581 1.61 15.98 -16.97
CA ASP A 581 0.72 14.93 -17.48
C ASP A 581 -0.42 14.62 -16.51
N LEU A 582 -0.15 14.64 -15.20
CA LEU A 582 -1.16 14.54 -14.16
C LEU A 582 -2.12 15.73 -14.21
N GLU A 583 -1.61 16.95 -14.22
CA GLU A 583 -2.46 18.16 -14.28
C GLU A 583 -3.37 18.15 -15.51
N HIS A 584 -2.84 17.81 -16.68
CA HIS A 584 -3.63 17.67 -17.91
C HIS A 584 -4.69 16.57 -17.78
N SER A 585 -4.29 15.37 -17.31
CA SER A 585 -5.19 14.23 -17.15
C SER A 585 -6.31 14.55 -16.17
N LEU A 586 -5.97 15.10 -14.99
CA LEU A 586 -6.91 15.41 -13.92
C LEU A 586 -7.84 16.58 -14.27
N SER A 587 -7.40 17.54 -15.08
CA SER A 587 -8.23 18.67 -15.52
C SER A 587 -9.19 18.33 -16.66
N THR A 588 -8.79 17.47 -17.60
CA THR A 588 -9.56 17.19 -18.82
C THR A 588 -10.29 15.84 -18.80
N GLY A 589 -9.80 14.86 -18.04
CA GLY A 589 -10.35 13.51 -18.02
C GLY A 589 -11.73 13.47 -17.39
N GLN A 590 -12.73 12.95 -18.11
CA GLN A 590 -14.10 12.79 -17.59
C GLN A 590 -14.13 11.85 -16.37
N GLN A 591 -13.29 10.81 -16.36
CA GLN A 591 -13.18 9.87 -15.25
C GLN A 591 -12.72 10.54 -13.93
N PHE A 592 -12.08 11.71 -13.99
CA PHE A 592 -11.63 12.45 -12.81
C PHE A 592 -12.60 13.56 -12.40
N GLN A 593 -13.81 13.64 -12.99
CA GLN A 593 -14.81 14.62 -12.58
C GLN A 593 -15.15 14.50 -11.08
N GLN A 594 -15.30 13.28 -10.58
CA GLN A 594 -15.57 13.06 -9.16
C GLN A 594 -14.45 13.58 -8.26
N LEU A 595 -13.17 13.45 -8.66
CA LEU A 595 -12.05 14.06 -7.93
C LEU A 595 -12.27 15.57 -7.86
N ARG A 596 -12.45 16.23 -9.02
CA ARG A 596 -12.60 17.69 -9.11
C ARG A 596 -13.75 18.19 -8.23
N ASP A 597 -14.89 17.51 -8.29
CA ASP A 597 -16.07 17.85 -7.47
C ASP A 597 -15.78 17.68 -5.98
N SER A 598 -15.01 16.66 -5.61
CA SER A 598 -14.69 16.35 -4.20
C SER A 598 -13.76 17.37 -3.55
N LEU A 599 -13.02 18.14 -4.35
CA LEU A 599 -12.14 19.23 -3.87
C LEU A 599 -12.92 20.51 -3.52
N CYS A 600 -14.20 20.60 -3.89
CA CYS A 600 -15.02 21.79 -3.71
C CYS A 600 -16.11 21.59 -2.66
N GLU A 601 -16.47 22.67 -1.95
CA GLU A 601 -17.62 22.64 -1.06
C GLU A 601 -18.92 22.54 -1.87
N PRO A 602 -19.95 21.84 -1.34
CA PRO A 602 -21.27 21.84 -1.91
C PRO A 602 -21.78 23.28 -2.06
N ASN A 603 -22.53 23.57 -3.12
CA ASN A 603 -23.11 24.89 -3.40
C ASN A 603 -22.09 26.02 -3.60
N SER A 604 -20.91 25.71 -4.16
CA SER A 604 -19.91 26.73 -4.56
C SER A 604 -19.29 27.50 -3.39
N GLY A 605 -19.24 26.91 -2.20
CA GLY A 605 -18.70 27.51 -0.97
C GLY A 605 -17.17 27.67 -0.89
N GLY A 606 -16.45 27.46 -2.00
CA GLY A 606 -14.98 27.50 -2.05
C GLY A 606 -14.32 26.12 -1.95
N PRO A 607 -12.99 26.07 -1.82
CA PRO A 607 -12.24 24.82 -1.81
C PRO A 607 -12.29 24.11 -0.44
N ARG A 608 -12.46 22.79 -0.45
CA ARG A 608 -12.43 21.91 0.74
C ARG A 608 -11.03 21.69 1.28
N ILE A 609 -10.02 21.85 0.45
CA ILE A 609 -8.62 21.66 0.79
C ILE A 609 -7.83 22.88 0.36
N ASP A 610 -6.71 23.13 1.02
CA ASP A 610 -5.81 24.22 0.66
C ASP A 610 -4.69 23.71 -0.27
N ARG A 611 -4.36 22.41 -0.17
CA ARG A 611 -3.36 21.75 -1.03
C ARG A 611 -3.76 20.32 -1.37
N LEU A 612 -3.67 19.99 -2.65
CA LEU A 612 -3.69 18.61 -3.14
C LEU A 612 -2.24 18.15 -3.34
N VAL A 613 -1.91 16.99 -2.78
CA VAL A 613 -0.65 16.28 -3.03
C VAL A 613 -1.00 14.93 -3.64
N ILE A 614 -0.37 14.59 -4.76
CA ILE A 614 -0.43 13.23 -5.33
C ILE A 614 0.98 12.68 -5.34
N VAL A 615 1.16 11.48 -4.81
CA VAL A 615 2.44 10.79 -4.82
C VAL A 615 2.33 9.52 -5.65
N ASN A 616 3.25 9.36 -6.57
CA ASN A 616 3.33 8.20 -7.46
C ASN A 616 4.80 7.76 -7.63
N ALA A 617 5.07 6.83 -8.54
CA ALA A 617 6.43 6.41 -8.86
C ALA A 617 7.33 7.53 -9.40
N ALA A 618 6.77 8.51 -10.14
CA ALA A 618 7.51 9.65 -10.69
C ALA A 618 7.89 10.71 -9.64
N GLY A 619 7.16 10.79 -8.53
CA GLY A 619 7.53 11.62 -7.38
C GLY A 619 6.33 12.19 -6.62
N THR A 620 6.57 13.31 -5.94
CA THR A 620 5.54 14.07 -5.20
C THR A 620 5.11 15.26 -6.05
N HIS A 621 3.81 15.34 -6.33
CA HIS A 621 3.18 16.38 -7.13
C HIS A 621 2.23 17.19 -6.27
N GLN A 622 2.28 18.52 -6.35
CA GLN A 622 1.50 19.38 -5.46
C GLN A 622 0.83 20.54 -6.19
N TRP A 623 -0.40 20.84 -5.80
CA TRP A 623 -1.18 21.97 -6.29
C TRP A 623 -1.79 22.71 -5.10
N THR A 624 -1.53 24.02 -5.02
CA THR A 624 -2.05 24.91 -3.96
C THR A 624 -3.38 25.55 -4.32
N SER A 625 -3.90 25.24 -5.52
CA SER A 625 -5.24 25.63 -5.91
C SER A 625 -5.93 24.48 -6.66
N PRO A 626 -7.11 24.03 -6.20
CA PRO A 626 -7.90 23.03 -6.94
C PRO A 626 -8.21 23.43 -8.39
N ARG A 627 -8.19 24.72 -8.71
CA ARG A 627 -8.40 25.22 -10.09
C ARG A 627 -7.32 24.73 -11.07
N GLN A 628 -6.10 24.49 -10.60
CA GLN A 628 -5.00 23.99 -11.43
C GLN A 628 -5.32 22.59 -11.98
N VAL A 629 -6.02 21.77 -11.20
CA VAL A 629 -6.49 20.44 -11.63
C VAL A 629 -7.91 20.49 -12.21
N GLY A 630 -8.36 21.65 -12.66
CA GLY A 630 -9.65 21.86 -13.31
C GLY A 630 -10.87 21.91 -12.38
N ALA A 631 -10.69 21.96 -11.05
CA ALA A 631 -11.81 22.06 -10.12
C ALA A 631 -12.35 23.50 -10.04
N SER A 632 -13.63 23.68 -10.38
CA SER A 632 -14.30 24.98 -10.36
C SER A 632 -15.02 25.21 -9.04
N CYS A 633 -14.27 25.46 -7.97
CA CYS A 633 -14.84 25.85 -6.69
C CYS A 633 -15.17 27.35 -6.75
N GLY A 634 -16.46 27.72 -6.56
CA GLY A 634 -16.90 29.11 -6.58
C GLY A 634 -16.04 30.03 -5.69
N SER A 635 -15.87 31.29 -6.11
CA SER A 635 -15.10 32.27 -5.35
C SER A 635 -15.87 32.70 -4.10
N GLY A 636 -15.53 32.14 -2.95
CA GLY A 636 -16.02 32.61 -1.66
C GLY A 636 -15.59 34.07 -1.43
N GLY A 637 -16.52 35.00 -1.57
CA GLY A 637 -16.33 36.43 -1.36
C GLY A 637 -17.66 37.17 -1.44
N THR A 638 -18.04 37.80 -0.33
CA THR A 638 -19.26 38.58 -0.08
C THR A 638 -19.59 39.62 -1.16
N SER A 639 -20.81 39.60 -1.71
CA SER A 639 -21.61 40.81 -1.97
C SER A 639 -23.06 40.44 -2.33
N ALA A 640 -24.00 41.23 -1.84
CA ALA A 640 -25.42 41.09 -2.03
C ALA A 640 -25.89 41.61 -3.41
N SER A 641 -26.92 40.91 -3.93
CA SER A 641 -27.97 41.37 -4.87
C SER A 641 -27.61 41.69 -6.34
N PRO A 642 -28.61 41.69 -7.27
CA PRO A 642 -30.00 41.24 -7.16
C PRO A 642 -30.36 40.14 -8.19
N ASP A 643 -31.54 39.55 -8.00
CA ASP A 643 -32.29 38.75 -8.98
C ASP A 643 -32.16 39.25 -10.42
N PRO A 644 -32.20 38.31 -11.38
CA PRO A 644 -33.15 38.46 -12.46
C PRO A 644 -34.04 37.22 -12.57
N SER A 645 -35.31 37.45 -12.25
CA SER A 645 -36.46 37.05 -13.06
C SER A 645 -36.50 35.59 -13.55
N SER A 646 -37.31 34.80 -12.85
CA SER A 646 -38.35 33.93 -13.40
C SER A 646 -38.14 33.39 -14.83
N SER A 647 -37.76 32.11 -14.96
CA SER A 647 -38.42 31.21 -15.93
C SER A 647 -38.23 29.74 -15.54
N SER A 648 -39.37 29.05 -15.43
CA SER A 648 -39.59 27.59 -15.38
C SER A 648 -38.81 26.76 -14.34
N GLY A 649 -39.50 26.36 -13.27
CA GLY A 649 -39.01 25.35 -12.32
C GLY A 649 -38.72 23.99 -12.98
N PRO A 650 -37.75 23.23 -12.44
CA PRO A 650 -37.28 21.94 -12.99
C PRO A 650 -38.31 20.79 -12.91
N ASP A 651 -39.49 20.99 -12.31
CA ASP A 651 -40.48 19.93 -12.04
C ASP A 651 -41.24 19.41 -13.29
N SER A 652 -40.91 19.84 -14.50
CA SER A 652 -41.65 19.49 -15.73
C SER A 652 -40.91 18.63 -16.74
N LYS A 653 -39.62 18.30 -16.53
CA LYS A 653 -38.89 17.43 -17.46
C LYS A 653 -39.16 15.94 -17.16
N PRO A 654 -39.43 15.12 -18.20
CA PRO A 654 -39.79 13.72 -18.01
C PRO A 654 -38.60 12.89 -17.49
N THR A 655 -38.80 12.21 -16.35
CA THR A 655 -37.86 11.22 -15.79
C THR A 655 -38.51 9.84 -15.84
N CYS A 656 -37.81 8.77 -15.42
CA CYS A 656 -38.45 7.45 -15.29
C CYS A 656 -39.62 7.41 -14.28
N LEU A 657 -39.81 8.47 -13.48
CA LEU A 657 -40.94 8.61 -12.56
C LEU A 657 -42.24 9.03 -13.25
N THR A 658 -42.13 9.68 -14.42
CA THR A 658 -43.27 10.19 -15.19
C THR A 658 -43.50 9.43 -16.50
N GLN A 659 -42.60 8.50 -16.84
CA GLN A 659 -42.75 7.60 -18.00
C GLN A 659 -43.78 6.49 -17.76
N THR A 660 -44.40 6.01 -18.84
CA THR A 660 -45.37 4.90 -18.81
C THR A 660 -44.68 3.61 -18.37
N PHE A 661 -45.30 2.87 -17.44
CA PHE A 661 -44.71 1.67 -16.87
C PHE A 661 -44.49 0.57 -17.93
N PRO A 662 -43.38 -0.20 -17.84
CA PRO A 662 -43.24 -1.41 -18.63
C PRO A 662 -44.32 -2.45 -18.23
N PRO A 663 -44.75 -3.34 -19.14
CA PRO A 663 -45.67 -4.42 -18.81
C PRO A 663 -45.08 -5.37 -17.76
N GLY A 664 -45.85 -5.73 -16.73
CA GLY A 664 -45.44 -6.61 -15.64
C GLY A 664 -46.07 -6.25 -14.28
N THR A 665 -45.59 -6.87 -13.21
CA THR A 665 -46.02 -6.54 -11.84
C THR A 665 -45.21 -5.35 -11.35
N VAL A 666 -45.85 -4.18 -11.31
CA VAL A 666 -45.24 -2.93 -10.83
C VAL A 666 -45.56 -2.74 -9.35
N GLU A 667 -44.54 -2.70 -8.51
CA GLU A 667 -44.62 -2.34 -7.10
C GLU A 667 -44.22 -0.88 -6.92
N ARG A 668 -45.00 -0.11 -6.15
CA ARG A 668 -44.71 1.29 -5.83
C ARG A 668 -44.50 1.45 -4.34
N ASN A 669 -43.25 1.68 -3.92
CA ASN A 669 -42.88 1.97 -2.55
C ASN A 669 -41.93 3.16 -2.52
N GLY A 670 -42.37 4.28 -1.95
CA GLY A 670 -41.64 5.56 -1.96
C GLY A 670 -41.81 6.34 -3.28
N PRO A 671 -40.89 7.26 -3.60
CA PRO A 671 -40.96 8.10 -4.79
C PRO A 671 -40.56 7.37 -6.08
N GLY A 672 -40.35 6.04 -6.05
CA GLY A 672 -39.94 5.22 -7.19
C GLY A 672 -40.83 4.00 -7.42
N TRP A 673 -40.41 3.09 -8.29
CA TRP A 673 -41.13 1.85 -8.61
C TRP A 673 -40.20 0.72 -9.04
N ILE A 674 -40.62 -0.54 -8.84
CA ILE A 674 -39.92 -1.73 -9.33
C ILE A 674 -40.89 -2.57 -10.16
N ASN A 675 -40.46 -3.02 -11.33
CA ASN A 675 -41.15 -3.97 -12.19
C ASN A 675 -40.33 -5.27 -12.30
N TYR A 676 -40.92 -6.39 -11.90
CA TYR A 676 -40.33 -7.71 -12.12
C TYR A 676 -40.93 -8.35 -13.37
N ALA A 677 -40.08 -8.76 -14.30
CA ALA A 677 -40.53 -9.44 -15.51
C ALA A 677 -41.22 -10.78 -15.18
N PRO A 678 -42.07 -11.31 -16.08
CA PRO A 678 -42.60 -12.67 -15.97
C PRO A 678 -41.49 -13.71 -15.78
N LEU A 679 -41.77 -14.74 -14.97
CA LEU A 679 -40.89 -15.88 -14.88
C LEU A 679 -40.75 -16.52 -16.26
N GLY A 680 -39.51 -16.90 -16.60
CA GLY A 680 -39.21 -17.63 -17.82
C GLY A 680 -39.57 -19.11 -17.69
N PRO A 681 -39.14 -19.92 -18.69
CA PRO A 681 -39.17 -21.37 -18.57
C PRO A 681 -38.61 -21.85 -17.23
N HIS A 682 -39.17 -22.94 -16.68
CA HIS A 682 -38.75 -23.51 -15.40
C HIS A 682 -38.92 -22.56 -14.19
N ASN A 683 -39.80 -21.57 -14.28
CA ASN A 683 -40.03 -20.59 -13.23
C ASN A 683 -38.75 -19.79 -12.84
N ARG A 684 -37.84 -19.56 -13.80
CA ARG A 684 -36.58 -18.80 -13.58
C ARG A 684 -36.79 -17.28 -13.67
N ALA A 685 -36.04 -16.51 -12.89
CA ALA A 685 -36.04 -15.05 -12.98
C ALA A 685 -35.43 -14.58 -14.32
N THR A 686 -36.06 -13.64 -15.01
CA THR A 686 -35.62 -13.20 -16.34
C THR A 686 -35.01 -11.81 -16.32
N ALA A 687 -35.73 -10.82 -15.80
CA ALA A 687 -35.28 -9.46 -15.68
C ALA A 687 -36.04 -8.69 -14.59
N ALA A 688 -35.47 -7.59 -14.15
CA ALA A 688 -36.13 -6.62 -13.29
C ALA A 688 -35.69 -5.21 -13.66
N THR A 689 -36.61 -4.25 -13.55
CA THR A 689 -36.35 -2.83 -13.83
C THR A 689 -36.88 -2.00 -12.67
N ALA A 690 -36.11 -1.05 -12.19
CA ALA A 690 -36.49 -0.17 -11.11
C ALA A 690 -36.19 1.29 -11.45
N CYS A 691 -37.16 2.18 -11.24
CA CYS A 691 -36.92 3.60 -11.17
C CYS A 691 -36.74 4.00 -9.70
N LEU A 692 -35.56 4.49 -9.38
CA LEU A 692 -35.05 4.69 -8.04
C LEU A 692 -34.89 6.19 -7.78
N LYS A 693 -35.40 6.65 -6.62
CA LYS A 693 -35.20 7.99 -6.07
C LYS A 693 -35.24 7.88 -4.55
N LEU A 694 -34.42 8.67 -3.85
CA LEU A 694 -34.45 8.69 -2.39
C LEU A 694 -35.64 9.53 -1.85
N PRO A 695 -36.20 9.14 -0.70
CA PRO A 695 -35.89 7.94 0.05
C PRO A 695 -36.44 6.70 -0.67
N VAL A 696 -35.60 5.68 -0.90
CA VAL A 696 -36.14 4.35 -1.24
C VAL A 696 -36.86 3.88 0.03
N GLY A 697 -38.15 3.52 -0.05
CA GLY A 697 -38.92 3.02 1.11
C GLY A 697 -38.18 1.88 1.87
N GLY A 698 -38.63 1.51 3.07
CA GLY A 698 -37.92 0.54 3.92
C GLY A 698 -38.32 -0.93 3.76
N ASP A 699 -39.00 -1.30 2.67
CA ASP A 699 -39.81 -2.54 2.58
C ASP A 699 -39.12 -3.69 1.83
N GLY A 700 -37.82 -3.58 1.54
CA GLY A 700 -37.04 -4.66 0.92
C GLY A 700 -36.97 -5.91 1.80
N THR A 701 -37.38 -7.07 1.26
CA THR A 701 -37.40 -8.34 1.99
C THR A 701 -36.18 -9.21 1.69
N ALA A 702 -35.76 -10.00 2.68
CA ALA A 702 -34.74 -11.04 2.51
C ALA A 702 -35.17 -12.06 1.44
N PRO A 703 -34.23 -12.74 0.75
CA PRO A 703 -34.57 -13.77 -0.24
C PRO A 703 -35.53 -14.79 0.37
N SER A 704 -36.61 -15.15 -0.35
CA SER A 704 -37.54 -16.16 0.13
C SER A 704 -36.82 -17.48 0.44
N THR A 705 -37.32 -18.17 1.46
CA THR A 705 -36.84 -19.50 1.85
C THR A 705 -37.28 -20.59 0.87
N ASN A 706 -38.24 -20.29 -0.02
CA ASN A 706 -38.71 -21.18 -1.06
C ASN A 706 -37.59 -21.56 -2.05
N ASN A 707 -37.70 -22.74 -2.65
CA ASN A 707 -36.73 -23.20 -3.64
C ASN A 707 -36.88 -22.39 -4.93
N ILE A 708 -35.79 -21.72 -5.37
CA ILE A 708 -35.75 -21.01 -6.65
C ILE A 708 -35.18 -21.95 -7.73
N ALA A 709 -35.55 -21.75 -8.98
CA ALA A 709 -35.07 -22.55 -10.11
C ALA A 709 -33.54 -22.62 -10.13
N GLY A 710 -32.98 -23.83 -10.31
CA GLY A 710 -31.55 -24.06 -10.41
C GLY A 710 -30.72 -23.95 -9.12
N LEU A 711 -31.30 -23.64 -7.95
CA LEU A 711 -30.50 -23.44 -6.72
C LEU A 711 -29.84 -24.72 -6.21
N GLU A 712 -30.59 -25.82 -6.12
CA GLU A 712 -30.06 -27.10 -5.65
C GLU A 712 -28.97 -27.62 -6.61
N GLU A 713 -29.19 -27.48 -7.91
CA GLU A 713 -28.23 -27.88 -8.94
C GLU A 713 -26.96 -27.02 -8.87
N ALA A 714 -27.10 -25.70 -8.70
CA ALA A 714 -25.96 -24.81 -8.51
C ALA A 714 -25.16 -25.19 -7.25
N GLN A 715 -25.83 -25.54 -6.15
CA GLN A 715 -25.16 -25.96 -4.92
C GLN A 715 -24.42 -27.29 -5.08
N LYS A 716 -25.03 -28.29 -5.72
CA LYS A 716 -24.39 -29.58 -6.05
C LYS A 716 -23.18 -29.37 -6.94
N ARG A 717 -23.32 -28.55 -8.00
CA ARG A 717 -22.22 -28.20 -8.90
C ARG A 717 -21.10 -27.46 -8.18
N ALA A 718 -21.42 -26.49 -7.33
CA ALA A 718 -20.43 -25.77 -6.54
C ALA A 718 -19.63 -26.70 -5.62
N ALA A 719 -20.32 -27.62 -4.93
CA ALA A 719 -19.67 -28.63 -4.09
C ALA A 719 -18.77 -29.57 -4.90
N ALA A 720 -19.18 -29.95 -6.11
CA ALA A 720 -18.36 -30.77 -7.00
C ALA A 720 -17.12 -30.03 -7.53
N LEU A 721 -17.25 -28.74 -7.85
CA LEU A 721 -16.15 -27.92 -8.35
C LEU A 721 -15.14 -27.53 -7.25
N PHE A 722 -15.59 -27.47 -5.99
CA PHE A 722 -14.81 -27.05 -4.83
C PHE A 722 -15.09 -27.92 -3.58
N PRO A 723 -14.70 -29.21 -3.58
CA PRO A 723 -15.07 -30.17 -2.54
C PRO A 723 -14.45 -29.91 -1.16
N ARG A 724 -13.43 -29.04 -1.07
CA ARG A 724 -12.75 -28.68 0.18
C ARG A 724 -13.12 -27.29 0.71
N ALA A 725 -13.94 -26.53 -0.02
CA ALA A 725 -14.28 -25.18 0.41
C ALA A 725 -15.24 -25.24 1.61
N ARG A 726 -14.91 -24.47 2.66
CA ARG A 726 -15.75 -24.34 3.86
C ARG A 726 -16.79 -23.24 3.65
N GLY A 727 -18.04 -23.47 4.07
CA GLY A 727 -19.11 -22.47 4.05
C GLY A 727 -20.00 -22.49 2.79
N ARG A 728 -20.85 -21.47 2.65
CA ARG A 728 -21.85 -21.38 1.58
C ARG A 728 -21.22 -20.79 0.30
N LEU A 729 -21.23 -21.56 -0.79
CA LEU A 729 -20.63 -21.14 -2.07
C LEU A 729 -21.61 -20.46 -3.03
N VAL A 730 -22.92 -20.75 -2.90
CA VAL A 730 -23.98 -20.25 -3.78
C VAL A 730 -24.95 -19.42 -2.96
N ASP A 731 -25.24 -18.21 -3.43
CA ASP A 731 -26.21 -17.30 -2.83
C ASP A 731 -27.50 -17.21 -3.67
N ARG A 732 -28.55 -16.73 -3.01
CA ARG A 732 -29.81 -16.31 -3.65
C ARG A 732 -29.67 -14.84 -3.98
N CYS A 733 -29.30 -14.52 -5.21
CA CYS A 733 -28.85 -13.19 -5.60
C CYS A 733 -30.01 -12.36 -6.11
N HIS A 734 -30.19 -11.18 -5.53
CA HIS A 734 -31.22 -10.21 -5.90
C HIS A 734 -30.88 -9.55 -7.25
N LEU A 735 -31.85 -9.49 -8.18
CA LEU A 735 -31.69 -8.70 -9.41
C LEU A 735 -31.76 -7.20 -9.10
N ILE A 736 -32.82 -6.77 -8.43
CA ILE A 736 -32.88 -5.48 -7.74
C ILE A 736 -32.52 -5.73 -6.28
N PRO A 737 -31.39 -5.19 -5.78
CA PRO A 737 -30.93 -5.36 -4.41
C PRO A 737 -31.96 -4.95 -3.35
N ARG A 738 -31.88 -5.61 -2.18
CA ARG A 738 -32.73 -5.28 -1.02
C ARG A 738 -32.64 -3.81 -0.61
N MET A 739 -31.45 -3.22 -0.70
CA MET A 739 -31.22 -1.80 -0.36
C MET A 739 -32.02 -0.82 -1.24
N PHE A 740 -32.54 -1.29 -2.38
CA PHE A 740 -33.41 -0.51 -3.29
C PHE A 740 -34.87 -0.96 -3.25
N ASN A 741 -35.32 -1.60 -2.16
CA ASN A 741 -36.63 -2.26 -2.03
C ASN A 741 -36.85 -3.52 -2.86
N GLY A 742 -35.78 -4.11 -3.39
CA GLY A 742 -35.89 -5.42 -4.00
C GLY A 742 -36.50 -6.45 -3.05
N ARG A 743 -37.59 -7.10 -3.47
CA ARG A 743 -38.22 -8.17 -2.70
C ARG A 743 -37.54 -9.50 -2.93
N GLY A 744 -37.52 -10.35 -1.91
CA GLY A 744 -37.05 -11.73 -2.00
C GLY A 744 -37.97 -12.69 -2.75
N VAL A 745 -38.73 -12.24 -3.75
CA VAL A 745 -39.65 -13.07 -4.53
C VAL A 745 -38.94 -13.78 -5.68
N GLN A 746 -39.48 -14.92 -6.14
CA GLN A 746 -38.87 -15.75 -7.19
C GLN A 746 -38.52 -14.98 -8.48
N ARG A 747 -39.27 -13.93 -8.83
CA ARG A 747 -39.01 -13.10 -10.01
C ARG A 747 -37.79 -12.18 -9.89
N ASN A 748 -37.28 -11.98 -8.68
CA ASN A 748 -36.17 -11.09 -8.38
C ASN A 748 -34.94 -11.83 -7.86
N ILE A 749 -34.94 -13.17 -7.87
CA ILE A 749 -33.89 -13.98 -7.24
C ILE A 749 -33.41 -15.04 -8.23
N ALA A 750 -32.09 -15.16 -8.40
CA ALA A 750 -31.45 -16.21 -9.19
C ALA A 750 -30.25 -16.82 -8.42
N PRO A 751 -29.88 -18.09 -8.70
CA PRO A 751 -28.68 -18.68 -8.10
C PRO A 751 -27.41 -18.06 -8.69
N CYS A 752 -26.51 -17.60 -7.84
CA CYS A 752 -25.21 -17.10 -8.27
C CYS A 752 -24.11 -17.42 -7.26
N TRP A 753 -22.84 -17.30 -7.67
CA TRP A 753 -21.73 -17.49 -6.74
C TRP A 753 -21.81 -16.46 -5.61
N ARG A 754 -21.55 -16.88 -4.37
CA ARG A 754 -21.45 -15.96 -3.24
C ARG A 754 -20.35 -14.92 -3.46
N THR A 755 -19.16 -15.37 -3.87
CA THR A 755 -17.99 -14.53 -4.18
C THR A 755 -17.33 -15.11 -5.44
N PRO A 756 -17.04 -14.28 -6.47
CA PRO A 756 -17.06 -12.81 -6.45
C PRO A 756 -18.38 -12.16 -6.90
N VAL A 757 -19.42 -12.94 -7.22
CA VAL A 757 -20.60 -12.43 -7.94
C VAL A 757 -21.55 -11.64 -7.04
N ASN A 758 -22.14 -12.28 -6.02
CA ASN A 758 -23.10 -11.61 -5.12
C ASN A 758 -22.41 -10.59 -4.19
N VAL A 759 -21.38 -11.06 -3.48
CA VAL A 759 -20.49 -10.29 -2.61
C VAL A 759 -19.24 -9.98 -3.42
N GLY A 760 -19.23 -8.78 -4.01
CA GLY A 760 -18.28 -8.33 -5.03
C GLY A 760 -19.03 -7.59 -6.15
N GLU A 761 -18.99 -8.10 -7.38
CA GLU A 761 -19.38 -7.36 -8.59
C GLU A 761 -20.82 -6.80 -8.56
N MET A 762 -21.83 -7.60 -8.17
CA MET A 762 -23.22 -7.11 -8.06
C MET A 762 -23.38 -6.07 -6.93
N THR A 763 -22.63 -6.22 -5.84
CA THR A 763 -22.62 -5.27 -4.72
C THR A 763 -21.97 -3.95 -5.14
N ASP A 764 -20.89 -3.98 -5.92
CA ASP A 764 -20.21 -2.79 -6.41
C ASP A 764 -21.11 -1.97 -7.35
N ILE A 765 -21.84 -2.65 -8.24
CA ILE A 765 -22.85 -2.01 -9.10
C ILE A 765 -23.97 -1.38 -8.25
N ALA A 766 -24.47 -2.10 -7.23
CA ALA A 766 -25.48 -1.56 -6.32
C ALA A 766 -24.97 -0.32 -5.57
N ASN A 767 -23.73 -0.35 -5.08
CA ASN A 767 -23.11 0.78 -4.39
C ASN A 767 -22.94 1.99 -5.30
N ALA A 768 -22.58 1.80 -6.58
CA ALA A 768 -22.47 2.88 -7.56
C ALA A 768 -23.82 3.57 -7.81
N VAL A 769 -24.89 2.79 -7.97
CA VAL A 769 -26.25 3.34 -8.12
C VAL A 769 -26.69 4.05 -6.84
N ASN A 770 -26.42 3.49 -5.66
CA ASN A 770 -26.79 4.08 -4.39
C ASN A 770 -26.07 5.43 -4.15
N ALA A 771 -24.78 5.49 -4.48
CA ALA A 771 -23.99 6.72 -4.39
C ALA A 771 -24.54 7.82 -5.30
N TYR A 772 -25.08 7.48 -6.47
CA TYR A 772 -25.76 8.43 -7.34
C TYR A 772 -27.06 8.94 -6.73
N LEU A 773 -27.89 8.04 -6.22
CA LEU A 773 -29.18 8.38 -5.59
C LEU A 773 -29.00 9.26 -4.34
N ASN A 774 -27.95 9.03 -3.55
CA ASN A 774 -27.60 9.85 -2.38
C ASN A 774 -27.28 11.32 -2.73
N LYS A 775 -27.01 11.65 -4.00
CA LYS A 775 -26.83 13.02 -4.49
C LYS A 775 -28.13 13.71 -4.89
N GLY A 776 -29.28 13.08 -4.64
CA GLY A 776 -30.61 13.59 -5.02
C GLY A 776 -31.02 13.23 -6.46
N GLY A 777 -30.22 12.43 -7.16
CA GLY A 777 -30.50 11.98 -8.52
C GLY A 777 -31.65 10.96 -8.62
N THR A 778 -32.16 10.77 -9.84
CA THR A 778 -33.11 9.70 -10.17
C THR A 778 -32.45 8.71 -11.12
N ALA A 779 -32.61 7.41 -10.93
CA ALA A 779 -31.99 6.40 -11.78
C ALA A 779 -32.95 5.27 -12.19
N LEU A 780 -32.91 4.86 -13.44
CA LEU A 780 -33.57 3.68 -13.99
C LEU A 780 -32.53 2.56 -14.09
N LEU A 781 -32.60 1.60 -13.17
CA LEU A 781 -31.77 0.41 -13.16
C LEU A 781 -32.51 -0.75 -13.82
N THR A 782 -31.93 -1.39 -14.81
CA THR A 782 -32.44 -2.60 -15.46
C THR A 782 -31.42 -3.72 -15.32
N VAL A 783 -31.88 -4.89 -14.91
CA VAL A 783 -31.05 -6.08 -14.72
C VAL A 783 -31.67 -7.23 -15.49
N ALA A 784 -30.90 -7.90 -16.34
CA ALA A 784 -31.35 -9.05 -17.12
C ALA A 784 -30.45 -10.27 -16.89
N CYS A 785 -31.05 -11.42 -16.64
CA CYS A 785 -30.37 -12.71 -16.57
C CYS A 785 -30.18 -13.30 -17.97
N ARG A 786 -28.97 -13.79 -18.28
CA ARG A 786 -28.70 -14.54 -19.51
C ARG A 786 -28.58 -16.03 -19.22
N TYR A 787 -29.27 -16.82 -20.03
CA TYR A 787 -29.32 -18.27 -19.97
C TYR A 787 -28.89 -18.84 -21.32
N ASN A 788 -28.23 -20.00 -21.32
CA ASN A 788 -27.74 -20.61 -22.56
C ASN A 788 -28.87 -21.00 -23.51
N ASP A 789 -29.99 -21.47 -22.96
CA ASP A 789 -31.13 -21.98 -23.71
C ASP A 789 -32.41 -21.89 -22.87
N SER A 790 -33.50 -22.49 -23.37
CA SER A 790 -34.79 -22.55 -22.68
C SER A 790 -34.83 -23.53 -21.51
N ALA A 791 -33.90 -24.48 -21.40
CA ALA A 791 -33.85 -25.50 -20.36
C ALA A 791 -32.96 -25.10 -19.15
N ALA A 792 -32.01 -24.18 -19.34
CA ALA A 792 -31.06 -23.78 -18.31
C ALA A 792 -31.71 -23.03 -17.13
N GLU A 793 -31.60 -23.54 -15.90
CA GLU A 793 -32.19 -22.87 -14.73
C GLU A 793 -31.25 -21.89 -14.04
N ILE A 794 -29.95 -21.94 -14.34
CA ILE A 794 -28.89 -21.10 -13.75
C ILE A 794 -28.41 -20.09 -14.79
N PRO A 795 -28.43 -18.77 -14.52
CA PRO A 795 -27.93 -17.78 -15.45
C PRO A 795 -26.40 -17.88 -15.54
N TYR A 796 -25.84 -17.72 -16.74
CA TYR A 796 -24.39 -17.64 -16.91
C TYR A 796 -23.85 -16.22 -16.73
N GLU A 797 -24.71 -15.21 -16.80
CA GLU A 797 -24.36 -13.78 -16.75
C GLU A 797 -25.55 -12.93 -16.31
N PHE A 798 -25.26 -11.81 -15.65
CA PHE A 798 -26.20 -10.73 -15.34
C PHE A 798 -25.78 -9.45 -16.07
N ILE A 799 -26.73 -8.81 -16.75
CA ILE A 799 -26.51 -7.55 -17.47
C ILE A 799 -27.28 -6.43 -16.79
N PHE A 800 -26.55 -5.49 -16.23
CA PHE A 800 -27.02 -4.26 -15.62
C PHE A 800 -26.93 -3.10 -16.60
N ARG A 801 -27.96 -2.26 -16.62
CA ARG A 801 -27.99 -0.99 -17.32
C ARG A 801 -28.59 0.05 -16.39
N ALA A 802 -27.91 1.18 -16.26
CA ALA A 802 -28.40 2.28 -15.43
C ALA A 802 -28.45 3.57 -16.26
N THR A 803 -29.63 4.17 -16.29
CA THR A 803 -29.87 5.50 -16.86
C THR A 803 -30.14 6.45 -15.71
N ALA A 804 -29.50 7.60 -15.69
CA ALA A 804 -29.57 8.59 -14.63
C ALA A 804 -30.16 9.91 -15.15
N TRP A 805 -30.79 10.68 -14.27
CA TRP A 805 -31.28 12.04 -14.50
C TRP A 805 -30.69 12.98 -13.46
N ASP A 806 -29.97 14.00 -13.92
CA ASP A 806 -29.40 15.05 -13.07
C ASP A 806 -30.48 15.95 -12.44
N SER A 807 -30.07 16.90 -11.59
CA SER A 807 -30.97 17.87 -10.95
C SER A 807 -31.74 18.74 -11.94
N ASP A 808 -31.23 18.86 -13.16
CA ASP A 808 -31.82 19.65 -14.25
C ASP A 808 -32.71 18.78 -15.16
N GLY A 809 -32.92 17.50 -14.82
CA GLY A 809 -33.76 16.55 -15.54
C GLY A 809 -33.16 16.00 -16.84
N ASN A 810 -31.85 16.15 -17.06
CA ASN A 810 -31.20 15.65 -18.28
C ASN A 810 -30.75 14.19 -18.11
N GLN A 811 -31.11 13.37 -19.09
CA GLN A 811 -30.83 11.94 -19.11
C GLN A 811 -29.38 11.66 -19.54
N HIS A 812 -28.70 10.78 -18.82
CA HIS A 812 -27.38 10.25 -19.19
C HIS A 812 -27.23 8.79 -18.75
N SER A 813 -26.28 8.05 -19.35
CA SER A 813 -25.95 6.70 -18.86
C SER A 813 -25.15 6.81 -17.58
N LEU A 814 -25.53 6.08 -16.54
CA LEU A 814 -24.73 5.97 -15.32
C LEU A 814 -23.63 4.92 -15.54
N PRO A 815 -22.34 5.28 -15.44
CA PRO A 815 -21.25 4.31 -15.56
C PRO A 815 -21.35 3.27 -14.45
N LEU A 816 -21.35 2.00 -14.82
CA LEU A 816 -21.39 0.88 -13.88
C LEU A 816 -20.03 0.16 -13.86
N PRO A 817 -19.58 -0.34 -12.69
CA PRO A 817 -18.46 -1.27 -12.60
C PRO A 817 -18.60 -2.42 -13.60
N HIS A 818 -17.46 -2.89 -14.15
CA HIS A 818 -17.41 -3.97 -15.15
C HIS A 818 -18.27 -3.72 -16.41
N GLY A 819 -18.55 -2.45 -16.73
CA GLY A 819 -19.45 -2.09 -17.83
C GLY A 819 -20.89 -2.57 -17.64
N GLY A 820 -21.28 -2.91 -16.40
CA GLY A 820 -22.58 -3.48 -16.07
C GLY A 820 -22.73 -4.96 -16.42
N THR A 821 -21.66 -5.67 -16.79
CA THR A 821 -21.74 -7.11 -17.09
C THR A 821 -21.07 -7.92 -16.00
N VAL A 822 -21.80 -8.85 -15.41
CA VAL A 822 -21.35 -9.69 -14.29
C VAL A 822 -21.42 -11.15 -14.72
N GLN A 823 -20.27 -11.81 -14.84
CA GLN A 823 -20.21 -13.22 -15.21
C GLN A 823 -20.49 -14.10 -13.99
N ASN A 824 -21.34 -15.12 -14.13
CA ASN A 824 -21.64 -16.05 -13.03
C ASN A 824 -20.54 -17.12 -12.89
N VAL A 825 -19.31 -16.69 -12.65
CA VAL A 825 -18.09 -17.53 -12.61
C VAL A 825 -17.27 -17.29 -11.35
N LYS A 826 -16.59 -18.33 -10.86
CA LYS A 826 -15.62 -18.29 -9.77
C LYS A 826 -14.35 -19.03 -10.20
N SER A 827 -13.22 -18.34 -10.22
CA SER A 827 -11.92 -18.91 -10.65
C SER A 827 -12.01 -19.58 -12.05
N GLY A 828 -12.69 -18.93 -12.99
CA GLY A 828 -12.93 -19.45 -14.34
C GLY A 828 -13.97 -20.59 -14.44
N LYS A 829 -14.55 -21.05 -13.32
CA LYS A 829 -15.56 -22.12 -13.29
C LYS A 829 -16.97 -21.57 -13.15
N ASN A 830 -17.89 -22.05 -13.98
CA ASN A 830 -19.29 -21.60 -13.99
C ASN A 830 -20.17 -22.49 -13.09
N LEU A 831 -21.23 -21.93 -12.49
CA LEU A 831 -22.21 -22.70 -11.69
C LEU A 831 -23.07 -23.66 -12.52
N ARG A 832 -23.07 -23.50 -13.85
CA ARG A 832 -23.73 -24.43 -14.75
C ARG A 832 -22.94 -25.75 -14.91
N PRO A 833 -23.62 -26.87 -15.13
CA PRO A 833 -23.01 -28.13 -15.56
C PRO A 833 -22.17 -28.01 -16.84
#